data_AF-A0A4V1ZJF1-F1
#
_entry.id   AF-A0A4V1ZJF1-F1
#
_cell.length_a   1.000
_cell.length_b   1.000
_cell.length_c   1.000
_cell.angle_alpha   90.00
_cell.angle_beta   90.00
_cell.angle_gamma   90.00
#
_symmetry.space_group_name_H-M   'P 1'
#
loop_
_entity.id
_entity.type
_entity.pdbx_description
1 polymer ?
#
loop_
_entity_poly.entity_id
_entity_poly.type
_entity_poly.pdbx_seq_one_letter_code
_entity_poly.pdbx_strand_id
1 'polypeptide(L)'
;MVSRSRDYTSAKNLSRTLFHPVVPMLHYSYHKSPLQAPACNSEASVSVAARFSAVSKRLVPSLFVPLTLCLSVFISTGAVMAAPATSAPYGWAFNSYGQVGNGTQAFIQTPAAVTTTGVLAGKTITQLATGFYHSVALDSDGKVYSWGDNSISQLGDGSNNNSTVPVAVGGALSGKTITQIVAGAYHTLALDSDGKVYSWGYNYDGELGNGTRSNTSNVPVLVGGALSGRTITQLSAGWYHSMALDSNGNVFSWGYNDYGTIGTGTSDTYVVLPAALNKGLDFDGKVFTQIAAGGAHSLALTSDGLLLSWGANPSGELGNGNNINSNRPKAVNQSGVLNGKTISSISAGGAYSLVLCADGTLASWGYNGYGQLGNGNNSNSAVPVLVDRSGVLSGKTISQLATGSEHSLALCADGTLIGWGRNTEDELGNGNGTYSSSPVVAGNSGVMANKRVTGLAKGSTAYHALVLANAANVAPVVNSVSIAPNSPTTNSLLTATPAASDVDSDSLTFTYQWNKNGSAIGGATGSTLDLSVIGNGDKGNTITVTVVANDGKDDSAPFTSAPLTVGNTAPTMTTVSISPTDPKTDTILTATPAGGDVDSDTLTFTYQWKKGGVDIVGATGNTLNLATAGNGSKGDLITVEVKAYDGSAYSTALTSSSVTVADTAPVVALVTLTPTNPNTSTLLTATPTGEDLDGDPLTYSYVWTKNNNVIAGQTGATLDLSVAGNGDNGDVIAVTVTANDGSLSSAPFTSAPVTVVDPVVTPTLQVTSVTVNPGKPQTNSDVAAVVVATGPAGAKISYSYQWKKNGTNLPGETGRTMDLAKTGNGDRGDLISVEVRATTGALTSTPVTSPAVAVVNAGPVVNSLSLTPSAPKTNTILRAIASATDPDGDAIVYMYVWMKNGVKIQGEDGSTLDLGKPGNGDTGDKISVLIKARDYSAASAPVTSAEVTILNSGPVMTSLSISPTNPGTSDLLTAHAAGYDPDGDTTRFQYEWYKNGIKIAGEDKATLDLSKPNNGDVGDVITVLAKIREASLASAPMTSAPVTIVAAPTPPAVSALRSSSSAPSGASS
;
A
#
# COMPACT_ATOMS: atom_id res chain seq x y z
N MET A 1 51.29 18.98 21.13
CA MET A 1 50.61 19.97 22.00
C MET A 1 49.67 20.80 21.15
N VAL A 2 48.72 21.51 21.77
CA VAL A 2 47.69 22.30 21.08
C VAL A 2 48.24 23.68 20.67
N SER A 3 48.02 24.09 19.41
CA SER A 3 47.82 25.49 19.02
C SER A 3 47.17 25.60 17.63
N ARG A 4 46.56 26.74 17.35
CA ARG A 4 45.99 27.10 16.03
C ARG A 4 46.95 28.05 15.30
N SER A 5 46.96 28.03 13.97
CA SER A 5 46.38 29.11 13.13
C SER A 5 47.14 29.43 11.82
N ARG A 6 46.34 29.60 10.76
CA ARG A 6 46.38 30.64 9.71
C ARG A 6 47.65 30.91 8.86
N ASP A 7 47.40 30.76 7.55
CA ASP A 7 47.54 31.79 6.52
C ASP A 7 48.84 31.97 5.71
N TYR A 8 48.69 31.62 4.42
CA TYR A 8 49.09 32.36 3.21
C TYR A 8 50.54 32.37 2.66
N THR A 9 50.58 32.22 1.33
CA THR A 9 51.64 32.62 0.36
C THR A 9 53.01 31.91 0.39
N SER A 10 53.73 31.78 -0.74
CA SER A 10 53.34 31.70 -2.16
C SER A 10 54.53 31.28 -3.05
N ALA A 11 54.25 31.12 -4.35
CA ALA A 11 55.12 31.44 -5.49
C ALA A 11 56.13 30.40 -6.03
N LYS A 12 55.83 29.99 -7.28
CA LYS A 12 56.73 29.98 -8.46
C LYS A 12 57.78 28.84 -8.55
N ASN A 13 58.23 28.41 -9.73
CA ASN A 13 58.10 29.01 -11.07
C ASN A 13 58.24 27.99 -12.24
N LEU A 14 57.78 28.40 -13.44
CA LEU A 14 58.11 27.85 -14.78
C LEU A 14 57.63 26.41 -15.10
N SER A 15 57.18 26.06 -16.31
CA SER A 15 56.96 26.79 -17.59
C SER A 15 55.63 26.34 -18.22
N ARG A 16 54.83 27.14 -18.95
CA ARG A 16 55.04 27.78 -20.28
C ARG A 16 55.27 26.70 -21.37
N THR A 17 54.53 26.62 -22.50
CA THR A 17 54.10 27.74 -23.38
C THR A 17 52.98 27.38 -24.39
N LEU A 18 51.84 28.09 -24.31
CA LEU A 18 50.92 28.58 -25.39
C LEU A 18 49.95 27.73 -26.28
N PHE A 19 48.73 28.29 -26.33
CA PHE A 19 47.83 28.61 -27.47
C PHE A 19 46.56 27.80 -27.82
N HIS A 20 45.56 28.59 -28.24
CA HIS A 20 44.15 28.33 -28.56
C HIS A 20 43.93 28.39 -30.11
N PRO A 21 42.70 28.60 -30.65
CA PRO A 21 41.53 27.70 -30.65
C PRO A 21 40.94 27.52 -32.07
N VAL A 22 40.09 26.51 -32.30
CA VAL A 22 39.11 26.55 -33.42
C VAL A 22 37.78 25.87 -33.01
N VAL A 23 36.66 26.53 -33.33
CA VAL A 23 35.33 25.93 -33.49
C VAL A 23 34.83 26.33 -34.88
N PRO A 24 34.24 25.40 -35.64
CA PRO A 24 33.14 25.75 -36.54
C PRO A 24 31.90 24.89 -36.31
N MET A 25 30.74 25.44 -36.67
CA MET A 25 29.47 24.70 -36.74
C MET A 25 29.45 23.72 -37.91
N LEU A 26 28.54 22.74 -37.85
CA LEU A 26 27.88 22.22 -39.05
C LEU A 26 26.38 22.09 -38.80
N HIS A 27 25.59 22.83 -39.60
CA HIS A 27 24.14 22.62 -39.74
C HIS A 27 23.87 21.46 -40.70
N TYR A 28 22.73 20.78 -40.54
CA TYR A 28 21.78 20.27 -41.56
C TYR A 28 20.88 19.22 -40.90
N SER A 29 19.59 19.01 -41.22
CA SER A 29 18.53 19.90 -41.74
C SER A 29 17.16 19.23 -41.50
N TYR A 30 16.07 19.98 -41.67
CA TYR A 30 14.69 19.50 -41.56
C TYR A 30 14.36 18.30 -42.49
N HIS A 31 13.45 17.44 -42.03
CA HIS A 31 12.33 16.97 -42.86
C HIS A 31 11.04 16.94 -42.02
N LYS A 32 9.89 17.04 -42.69
CA LYS A 32 8.59 17.36 -42.07
C LYS A 32 7.46 16.54 -42.71
N SER A 33 6.56 16.00 -41.88
CA SER A 33 5.14 15.71 -42.20
C SER A 33 4.84 14.60 -43.24
N PRO A 34 3.56 14.14 -43.38
CA PRO A 34 2.38 14.20 -42.48
C PRO A 34 1.67 12.82 -42.29
N LEU A 35 0.43 12.85 -41.76
CA LEU A 35 -0.62 11.79 -41.81
C LEU A 35 -0.41 10.59 -40.84
N GLN A 36 -1.45 9.99 -40.23
CA GLN A 36 -2.89 10.34 -40.16
C GLN A 36 -3.52 9.76 -38.88
N ALA A 37 -4.56 10.41 -38.34
CA ALA A 37 -5.54 9.78 -37.44
C ALA A 37 -6.77 9.33 -38.24
N PRO A 38 -7.50 8.31 -37.77
CA PRO A 38 -8.88 8.57 -37.34
C PRO A 38 -9.18 8.02 -35.95
N ALA A 39 -10.41 8.18 -35.46
CA ALA A 39 -10.77 7.98 -34.06
C ALA A 39 -12.10 7.26 -33.83
N CYS A 40 -12.24 6.76 -32.59
CA CYS A 40 -13.49 6.53 -31.84
C CYS A 40 -14.42 5.36 -32.22
N ASN A 41 -15.31 5.06 -31.27
CA ASN A 41 -16.45 4.13 -31.28
C ASN A 41 -16.12 2.62 -31.30
N SER A 42 -16.90 1.74 -30.65
CA SER A 42 -17.90 1.91 -29.57
C SER A 42 -18.23 0.55 -28.92
N GLU A 43 -19.07 0.57 -27.89
CA GLU A 43 -19.63 -0.57 -27.13
C GLU A 43 -20.05 -1.81 -27.94
N ALA A 44 -19.86 -3.00 -27.35
CA ALA A 44 -20.69 -4.19 -27.62
C ALA A 44 -20.58 -5.23 -26.47
N SER A 45 -21.56 -5.27 -25.57
CA SER A 45 -21.67 -6.30 -24.54
C SER A 45 -22.39 -7.55 -25.08
N VAL A 46 -21.77 -8.73 -25.02
CA VAL A 46 -22.46 -10.02 -25.24
C VAL A 46 -22.02 -11.04 -24.20
N SER A 47 -23.00 -11.61 -23.49
CA SER A 47 -22.81 -12.68 -22.53
C SER A 47 -22.95 -14.06 -23.18
N VAL A 48 -22.07 -15.00 -22.83
CA VAL A 48 -22.31 -16.44 -22.98
C VAL A 48 -21.82 -17.14 -21.71
N ALA A 49 -22.70 -17.90 -21.07
CA ALA A 49 -22.41 -18.60 -19.82
C ALA A 49 -22.43 -20.13 -20.00
N ALA A 50 -21.30 -20.77 -19.76
CA ALA A 50 -21.18 -22.21 -19.52
C ALA A 50 -20.03 -22.39 -18.49
N ARG A 51 -20.32 -22.65 -17.20
CA ARG A 51 -20.77 -23.91 -16.57
C ARG A 51 -19.61 -24.87 -16.27
N PHE A 52 -19.75 -25.56 -15.12
CA PHE A 52 -18.79 -26.46 -14.45
C PHE A 52 -17.63 -25.71 -13.77
N SER A 53 -17.58 -25.64 -12.44
CA SER A 53 -17.40 -26.71 -11.43
C SER A 53 -15.91 -26.84 -11.09
N ALA A 54 -15.36 -26.09 -10.13
CA ALA A 54 -15.58 -26.13 -8.67
C ALA A 54 -14.78 -27.23 -7.94
N VAL A 55 -14.40 -26.92 -6.69
CA VAL A 55 -13.53 -27.71 -5.79
C VAL A 55 -12.05 -27.69 -6.27
N SER A 56 -11.10 -27.01 -5.62
CA SER A 56 -10.47 -27.30 -4.30
C SER A 56 -9.71 -28.65 -4.26
N LYS A 57 -8.60 -28.83 -3.53
CA LYS A 57 -7.94 -28.01 -2.51
C LYS A 57 -6.42 -28.26 -2.42
N ARG A 58 -5.73 -27.54 -1.51
CA ARG A 58 -4.30 -27.56 -1.07
C ARG A 58 -3.75 -28.95 -0.79
N LEU A 59 -2.41 -29.17 -0.73
CA LEU A 59 -1.58 -29.82 0.33
C LEU A 59 0.01 -29.74 0.03
N VAL A 60 0.91 -29.11 0.89
CA VAL A 60 2.43 -28.96 0.98
C VAL A 60 3.08 -30.20 1.67
N PRO A 61 4.38 -30.31 2.11
CA PRO A 61 5.61 -29.53 1.87
C PRO A 61 6.75 -30.42 1.37
N SER A 62 7.98 -29.89 1.50
CA SER A 62 9.28 -30.56 1.36
C SER A 62 9.45 -31.23 -0.01
N LEU A 63 10.25 -30.70 -0.92
CA LEU A 63 11.52 -29.98 -0.73
C LEU A 63 11.79 -29.09 -1.98
N PHE A 64 12.62 -28.04 -1.88
CA PHE A 64 13.87 -27.94 -2.64
C PHE A 64 14.66 -26.65 -2.33
N VAL A 65 15.99 -26.76 -2.49
CA VAL A 65 16.96 -25.65 -2.52
C VAL A 65 16.73 -24.80 -3.78
N PRO A 66 16.89 -23.46 -3.76
CA PRO A 66 16.54 -22.61 -4.90
C PRO A 66 17.43 -22.87 -6.12
N LEU A 67 16.80 -22.97 -7.29
CA LEU A 67 17.46 -22.91 -8.59
C LEU A 67 16.85 -21.79 -9.41
N THR A 68 17.48 -20.61 -9.38
CA THR A 68 16.98 -19.40 -10.04
C THR A 68 17.23 -19.46 -11.54
N LEU A 69 16.18 -19.54 -12.35
CA LEU A 69 16.26 -19.33 -13.79
C LEU A 69 15.18 -18.35 -14.26
N CYS A 70 15.48 -17.05 -14.15
CA CYS A 70 14.63 -15.99 -14.69
C CYS A 70 14.73 -15.97 -16.22
N LEU A 71 13.61 -16.18 -16.91
CA LEU A 71 13.47 -15.88 -18.34
C LEU A 71 12.48 -14.73 -18.54
N SER A 72 12.95 -13.52 -18.25
CA SER A 72 12.17 -12.29 -18.41
C SER A 72 12.16 -11.85 -19.88
N VAL A 73 10.99 -11.85 -20.51
CA VAL A 73 10.82 -11.23 -21.84
C VAL A 73 10.72 -9.72 -21.66
N PHE A 74 11.78 -9.00 -22.00
CA PHE A 74 11.79 -7.53 -21.96
C PHE A 74 11.02 -6.93 -23.15
N ILE A 75 10.13 -5.99 -22.85
CA ILE A 75 9.70 -4.95 -23.80
C ILE A 75 10.29 -3.64 -23.27
N SER A 76 10.97 -2.89 -24.13
CA SER A 76 11.91 -1.85 -23.71
C SER A 76 11.30 -0.45 -23.59
N THR A 77 11.44 0.16 -22.41
CA THR A 77 11.73 1.60 -22.27
C THR A 77 12.95 1.76 -21.36
N GLY A 78 13.77 2.78 -21.62
CA GLY A 78 15.15 2.80 -21.15
C GLY A 78 15.33 3.17 -19.67
N ALA A 79 15.60 2.17 -18.83
CA ALA A 79 16.31 2.34 -17.56
C ALA A 79 17.67 1.62 -17.65
N VAL A 80 18.72 2.23 -17.11
CA VAL A 80 20.03 1.55 -16.98
C VAL A 80 19.93 0.61 -15.78
N MET A 81 19.89 -0.70 -16.03
CA MET A 81 19.95 -1.68 -14.94
C MET A 81 21.29 -1.59 -14.23
N ALA A 82 21.26 -1.27 -12.93
CA ALA A 82 22.39 -1.52 -12.05
C ALA A 82 22.70 -3.03 -12.02
N ALA A 83 23.98 -3.38 -11.91
CA ALA A 83 24.39 -4.78 -11.76
C ALA A 83 24.05 -5.25 -10.33
N PRO A 84 23.49 -6.47 -10.16
CA PRO A 84 23.16 -6.97 -8.83
C PRO A 84 24.42 -7.09 -7.96
N ALA A 85 24.33 -6.71 -6.68
CA ALA A 85 25.45 -6.64 -5.76
C ALA A 85 26.21 -7.98 -5.65
N THR A 86 27.37 -8.07 -6.32
CA THR A 86 28.15 -9.30 -6.43
C THR A 86 28.86 -9.64 -5.13
N SER A 87 28.66 -10.86 -4.62
CA SER A 87 29.39 -11.39 -3.46
C SER A 87 30.89 -11.46 -3.73
N ALA A 88 31.69 -10.70 -2.97
CA ALA A 88 33.14 -10.70 -3.08
C ALA A 88 33.77 -11.62 -2.01
N PRO A 89 34.80 -12.41 -2.36
CA PRO A 89 35.51 -13.26 -1.39
C PRO A 89 36.54 -12.48 -0.55
N TYR A 90 36.60 -12.80 0.74
CA TYR A 90 37.55 -12.28 1.73
C TYR A 90 38.11 -13.42 2.58
N GLY A 91 39.39 -13.37 2.96
CA GLY A 91 40.03 -14.39 3.79
C GLY A 91 41.06 -13.83 4.78
N TRP A 92 41.43 -14.64 5.76
CA TRP A 92 42.39 -14.28 6.82
C TRP A 92 43.06 -15.50 7.45
N ALA A 93 43.86 -15.24 8.49
CA ALA A 93 44.68 -16.17 9.25
C ALA A 93 45.89 -16.72 8.47
N PHE A 94 46.18 -18.03 8.59
CA PHE A 94 47.42 -18.62 8.11
C PHE A 94 47.57 -18.52 6.58
N ASN A 95 48.64 -17.89 6.10
CA ASN A 95 48.77 -17.49 4.68
C ASN A 95 50.17 -17.76 4.07
N SER A 96 51.03 -18.56 4.71
CA SER A 96 52.42 -18.74 4.25
C SER A 96 52.57 -19.32 2.83
N TYR A 97 51.53 -19.96 2.28
CA TYR A 97 51.50 -20.49 0.92
C TYR A 97 50.69 -19.61 -0.05
N GLY A 98 50.08 -18.54 0.44
CA GLY A 98 49.22 -17.64 -0.34
C GLY A 98 47.74 -18.03 -0.37
N GLN A 99 47.29 -18.91 0.53
CA GLN A 99 45.92 -19.45 0.57
C GLN A 99 44.82 -18.43 0.89
N VAL A 100 45.14 -17.23 1.35
CA VAL A 100 44.18 -16.09 1.41
C VAL A 100 43.96 -15.49 0.02
N GLY A 101 44.88 -15.67 -0.94
CA GLY A 101 44.67 -15.29 -2.34
C GLY A 101 44.73 -13.78 -2.61
N ASN A 102 45.31 -13.00 -1.69
CA ASN A 102 45.40 -11.54 -1.74
C ASN A 102 46.70 -11.01 -2.40
N GLY A 103 47.44 -11.88 -3.10
CA GLY A 103 48.74 -11.59 -3.71
C GLY A 103 49.94 -11.73 -2.77
N THR A 104 49.73 -11.96 -1.47
CA THR A 104 50.79 -12.02 -0.45
C THR A 104 50.92 -13.40 0.20
N GLN A 105 52.07 -13.67 0.83
CA GLN A 105 52.28 -14.78 1.78
C GLN A 105 52.35 -14.28 3.24
N ALA A 106 52.03 -13.01 3.48
CA ALA A 106 52.06 -12.42 4.82
C ALA A 106 50.88 -12.93 5.65
N PHE A 107 51.10 -13.14 6.95
CA PHE A 107 50.06 -13.49 7.91
C PHE A 107 48.96 -12.42 8.00
N ILE A 108 47.68 -12.83 8.02
CA ILE A 108 46.53 -11.92 7.83
C ILE A 108 45.64 -11.90 9.10
N GLN A 109 45.84 -10.91 9.97
CA GLN A 109 45.14 -10.84 11.26
C GLN A 109 43.66 -10.40 11.19
N THR A 110 43.27 -9.74 10.09
CA THR A 110 41.91 -9.23 9.84
C THR A 110 41.52 -9.46 8.38
N PRO A 111 40.23 -9.63 8.04
CA PRO A 111 39.83 -10.08 6.70
C PRO A 111 40.33 -9.19 5.55
N ALA A 112 41.11 -9.79 4.65
CA ALA A 112 41.62 -9.17 3.44
C ALA A 112 40.83 -9.64 2.21
N ALA A 113 40.69 -8.78 1.20
CA ALA A 113 40.06 -9.15 -0.07
C ALA A 113 40.97 -10.12 -0.86
N VAL A 114 40.36 -11.15 -1.46
CA VAL A 114 41.04 -11.99 -2.47
C VAL A 114 41.26 -11.15 -3.75
N THR A 115 42.33 -11.40 -4.48
CA THR A 115 42.66 -10.66 -5.71
C THR A 115 41.68 -10.98 -6.85
N THR A 116 40.71 -10.09 -7.08
CA THR A 116 39.69 -10.23 -8.13
C THR A 116 40.08 -9.65 -9.50
N THR A 117 41.20 -8.94 -9.61
CA THR A 117 41.64 -8.28 -10.87
C THR A 117 42.22 -9.24 -11.92
N GLY A 118 42.42 -10.52 -11.58
CA GLY A 118 42.88 -11.57 -12.48
C GLY A 118 41.75 -12.41 -13.07
N VAL A 119 41.83 -13.74 -12.93
CA VAL A 119 40.85 -14.70 -13.49
C VAL A 119 39.41 -14.54 -12.95
N LEU A 120 39.23 -13.86 -11.81
CA LEU A 120 37.92 -13.57 -11.22
C LEU A 120 37.34 -12.21 -11.68
N ALA A 121 37.95 -11.52 -12.64
CA ALA A 121 37.51 -10.20 -13.07
C ALA A 121 36.09 -10.28 -13.68
N GLY A 122 35.14 -9.58 -13.05
CA GLY A 122 33.72 -9.61 -13.43
C GLY A 122 32.99 -10.91 -13.06
N LYS A 123 33.56 -11.78 -12.21
CA LYS A 123 32.91 -13.02 -11.74
C LYS A 123 32.18 -12.82 -10.42
N THR A 124 30.96 -13.37 -10.34
CA THR A 124 30.21 -13.50 -9.08
C THR A 124 30.54 -14.84 -8.45
N ILE A 125 31.12 -14.84 -7.23
CA ILE A 125 31.49 -16.08 -6.55
C ILE A 125 30.28 -16.60 -5.74
N THR A 126 29.96 -17.89 -5.93
CA THR A 126 28.79 -18.56 -5.37
C THR A 126 29.15 -19.55 -4.25
N GLN A 127 30.35 -20.13 -4.28
CA GLN A 127 30.84 -21.03 -3.23
C GLN A 127 32.35 -20.84 -2.99
N LEU A 128 32.78 -21.14 -1.75
CA LEU A 128 34.18 -21.25 -1.34
C LEU A 128 34.42 -22.58 -0.60
N ALA A 129 35.63 -23.11 -0.70
CA ALA A 129 36.11 -24.27 0.08
C ALA A 129 37.60 -24.12 0.43
N THR A 130 38.05 -24.74 1.53
CA THR A 130 39.42 -24.62 2.05
C THR A 130 40.04 -25.97 2.41
N GLY A 131 41.30 -26.18 2.01
CA GLY A 131 42.14 -27.30 2.49
C GLY A 131 43.08 -26.84 3.60
N PHE A 132 44.18 -27.56 3.85
CA PHE A 132 45.19 -27.10 4.82
C PHE A 132 45.86 -25.80 4.35
N TYR A 133 46.33 -25.81 3.09
CA TYR A 133 47.21 -24.78 2.52
C TYR A 133 46.74 -24.28 1.16
N HIS A 134 45.54 -24.64 0.72
CA HIS A 134 44.93 -24.16 -0.51
C HIS A 134 43.46 -23.79 -0.32
N SER A 135 42.93 -23.08 -1.31
CA SER A 135 41.58 -22.51 -1.33
C SER A 135 40.98 -22.66 -2.72
N VAL A 136 39.66 -22.76 -2.79
CA VAL A 136 38.92 -23.04 -4.02
C VAL A 136 37.66 -22.18 -4.05
N ALA A 137 37.31 -21.63 -5.22
CA ALA A 137 36.12 -20.84 -5.48
C ALA A 137 35.33 -21.38 -6.68
N LEU A 138 34.01 -21.23 -6.63
CA LEU A 138 33.06 -21.52 -7.71
C LEU A 138 32.36 -20.21 -8.10
N ASP A 139 32.26 -19.90 -9.40
CA ASP A 139 31.51 -18.75 -9.89
C ASP A 139 30.07 -19.09 -10.36
N SER A 140 29.31 -18.04 -10.69
CA SER A 140 27.96 -18.12 -11.27
C SER A 140 27.85 -18.87 -12.59
N ASP A 141 28.96 -19.02 -13.31
CA ASP A 141 29.03 -19.66 -14.63
C ASP A 141 29.44 -21.14 -14.50
N GLY A 142 29.52 -21.63 -13.27
CA GLY A 142 29.93 -22.99 -12.92
C GLY A 142 31.41 -23.25 -13.19
N LYS A 143 32.29 -22.24 -13.09
CA LYS A 143 33.75 -22.37 -13.26
C LYS A 143 34.47 -22.35 -11.92
N VAL A 144 35.54 -23.14 -11.84
CA VAL A 144 36.31 -23.35 -10.62
C VAL A 144 37.66 -22.66 -10.72
N TYR A 145 38.06 -22.03 -9.61
CA TYR A 145 39.33 -21.32 -9.45
C TYR A 145 39.97 -21.74 -8.13
N SER A 146 41.29 -21.68 -8.04
CA SER A 146 42.05 -22.18 -6.89
C SER A 146 43.30 -21.34 -6.62
N TRP A 147 43.80 -21.35 -5.38
CA TRP A 147 45.05 -20.67 -4.98
C TRP A 147 45.62 -21.23 -3.67
N GLY A 148 46.85 -20.86 -3.33
CA GLY A 148 47.63 -21.39 -2.21
C GLY A 148 48.73 -22.36 -2.67
N ASP A 149 49.02 -23.37 -1.85
CA ASP A 149 50.00 -24.41 -2.17
C ASP A 149 49.56 -25.29 -3.35
N ASN A 150 50.53 -25.70 -4.16
CA ASN A 150 50.36 -26.59 -5.29
C ASN A 150 51.51 -27.63 -5.38
N SER A 151 52.33 -27.75 -4.33
CA SER A 151 53.52 -28.62 -4.32
C SER A 151 53.16 -30.08 -4.63
N ILE A 152 51.98 -30.51 -4.18
CA ILE A 152 51.33 -31.78 -4.46
C ILE A 152 50.04 -31.61 -5.30
N SER A 153 50.07 -30.67 -6.24
CA SER A 153 49.10 -30.51 -7.35
C SER A 153 47.66 -30.10 -6.95
N GLN A 154 47.47 -29.57 -5.74
CA GLN A 154 46.18 -29.17 -5.16
C GLN A 154 45.33 -28.20 -6.00
N LEU A 155 45.95 -27.40 -6.87
CA LEU A 155 45.23 -26.34 -7.59
C LEU A 155 44.50 -26.84 -8.84
N GLY A 156 44.99 -27.89 -9.51
CA GLY A 156 44.31 -28.45 -10.69
C GLY A 156 44.41 -27.57 -11.97
N ASP A 157 45.34 -26.62 -11.97
CA ASP A 157 45.63 -25.66 -13.03
C ASP A 157 46.49 -26.25 -14.17
N GLY A 158 46.91 -27.52 -14.06
CA GLY A 158 47.91 -28.14 -14.92
C GLY A 158 49.36 -27.91 -14.49
N SER A 159 49.60 -27.29 -13.33
CA SER A 159 50.93 -27.05 -12.78
C SER A 159 51.11 -27.64 -11.37
N ASN A 160 52.33 -27.54 -10.84
CA ASN A 160 52.64 -27.80 -9.43
C ASN A 160 53.23 -26.53 -8.78
N ASN A 161 52.92 -25.35 -9.31
CA ASN A 161 53.43 -24.07 -8.81
C ASN A 161 52.41 -23.42 -7.87
N ASN A 162 52.86 -23.02 -6.68
CA ASN A 162 52.03 -22.30 -5.71
C ASN A 162 51.59 -20.94 -6.29
N SER A 163 50.39 -20.47 -5.93
CA SER A 163 49.87 -19.19 -6.38
C SER A 163 49.29 -18.37 -5.23
N THR A 164 49.75 -17.13 -5.07
CA THR A 164 49.23 -16.18 -4.08
C THR A 164 47.96 -15.45 -4.55
N VAL A 165 47.47 -15.77 -5.76
CA VAL A 165 46.25 -15.22 -6.38
C VAL A 165 45.45 -16.34 -7.05
N PRO A 166 44.13 -16.18 -7.27
CA PRO A 166 43.32 -17.15 -8.00
C PRO A 166 43.87 -17.50 -9.39
N VAL A 167 43.95 -18.80 -9.70
CA VAL A 167 44.15 -19.37 -11.03
C VAL A 167 42.93 -20.20 -11.44
N ALA A 168 42.70 -20.39 -12.73
CA ALA A 168 41.56 -21.18 -13.22
C ALA A 168 41.90 -22.68 -13.26
N VAL A 169 40.97 -23.53 -12.81
CA VAL A 169 41.12 -24.99 -12.85
C VAL A 169 40.88 -25.52 -14.26
N GLY A 170 41.80 -26.35 -14.75
CA GLY A 170 41.85 -26.77 -16.16
C GLY A 170 41.28 -28.16 -16.45
N GLY A 171 41.74 -28.75 -17.55
CA GLY A 171 41.53 -30.17 -17.87
C GLY A 171 40.05 -30.57 -18.05
N ALA A 172 39.64 -31.64 -17.36
CA ALA A 172 38.35 -32.31 -17.58
C ALA A 172 37.10 -31.50 -17.18
N LEU A 173 37.26 -30.34 -16.52
CA LEU A 173 36.16 -29.42 -16.22
C LEU A 173 35.83 -28.47 -17.40
N SER A 174 36.65 -28.47 -18.45
CA SER A 174 36.37 -27.68 -19.65
C SER A 174 35.02 -28.08 -20.28
N GLY A 175 34.20 -27.09 -20.61
CA GLY A 175 32.84 -27.28 -21.12
C GLY A 175 31.79 -27.71 -20.08
N LYS A 176 32.16 -27.90 -18.80
CA LYS A 176 31.22 -28.30 -17.73
C LYS A 176 30.68 -27.12 -16.93
N THR A 177 29.54 -27.34 -16.28
CA THR A 177 28.97 -26.46 -15.27
C THR A 177 29.09 -27.16 -13.92
N ILE A 178 29.89 -26.60 -13.02
CA ILE A 178 30.10 -27.14 -11.67
C ILE A 178 29.06 -26.57 -10.71
N THR A 179 28.54 -27.41 -9.82
CA THR A 179 27.42 -27.12 -8.90
C THR A 179 27.84 -27.19 -7.43
N GLN A 180 28.90 -27.91 -7.11
CA GLN A 180 29.52 -27.93 -5.78
C GLN A 180 31.03 -28.11 -5.89
N ILE A 181 31.79 -27.45 -5.01
CA ILE A 181 33.20 -27.71 -4.72
C ILE A 181 33.41 -28.12 -3.25
N VAL A 182 34.39 -28.97 -2.98
CA VAL A 182 34.90 -29.25 -1.61
C VAL A 182 36.41 -29.49 -1.65
N ALA A 183 37.09 -29.20 -0.55
CA ALA A 183 38.53 -29.46 -0.40
C ALA A 183 38.78 -30.30 0.85
N GLY A 184 39.64 -31.32 0.72
CA GLY A 184 40.26 -32.02 1.83
C GLY A 184 41.62 -31.39 2.18
N ALA A 185 42.47 -32.10 2.92
CA ALA A 185 43.78 -31.59 3.32
C ALA A 185 44.63 -31.11 2.11
N TYR A 186 44.79 -32.02 1.14
CA TYR A 186 45.68 -31.87 -0.02
C TYR A 186 45.04 -32.31 -1.34
N HIS A 187 43.72 -32.49 -1.36
CA HIS A 187 42.95 -32.86 -2.54
C HIS A 187 41.67 -32.02 -2.63
N THR A 188 41.11 -31.93 -3.83
CA THR A 188 39.91 -31.13 -4.14
C THR A 188 38.94 -31.98 -4.94
N LEU A 189 37.63 -31.78 -4.75
CA LEU A 189 36.59 -32.38 -5.56
C LEU A 189 35.61 -31.33 -6.10
N ALA A 190 35.03 -31.64 -7.27
CA ALA A 190 33.98 -30.87 -7.91
C ALA A 190 32.84 -31.78 -8.38
N LEU A 191 31.60 -31.32 -8.22
CA LEU A 191 30.38 -31.95 -8.73
C LEU A 191 29.90 -31.19 -9.97
N ASP A 192 29.67 -31.87 -11.09
CA ASP A 192 29.06 -31.24 -12.27
C ASP A 192 27.52 -31.33 -12.29
N SER A 193 26.89 -30.57 -13.19
CA SER A 193 25.44 -30.55 -13.38
C SER A 193 24.82 -31.88 -13.83
N ASP A 194 25.63 -32.83 -14.31
CA ASP A 194 25.17 -34.19 -14.65
C ASP A 194 25.19 -35.12 -13.41
N GLY A 195 25.64 -34.62 -12.25
CA GLY A 195 25.84 -35.39 -11.03
C GLY A 195 27.13 -36.21 -11.01
N LYS A 196 28.13 -35.89 -11.85
CA LYS A 196 29.43 -36.59 -11.93
C LYS A 196 30.46 -35.89 -11.05
N VAL A 197 31.33 -36.69 -10.43
CA VAL A 197 32.36 -36.20 -9.50
C VAL A 197 33.73 -36.20 -10.17
N TYR A 198 34.47 -35.11 -9.98
CA TYR A 198 35.84 -34.93 -10.43
C TYR A 198 36.75 -34.63 -9.23
N SER A 199 38.01 -35.02 -9.30
CA SER A 199 38.97 -34.91 -8.19
C SER A 199 40.38 -34.56 -8.70
N TRP A 200 41.18 -33.85 -7.89
CA TRP A 200 42.61 -33.59 -8.16
C TRP A 200 43.39 -33.26 -6.88
N GLY A 201 44.71 -33.10 -6.99
CA GLY A 201 45.64 -32.99 -5.86
C GLY A 201 46.32 -34.31 -5.51
N TYR A 202 46.63 -34.50 -4.23
CA TYR A 202 47.26 -35.69 -3.68
C TYR A 202 46.39 -36.95 -3.85
N ASN A 203 47.02 -38.10 -4.08
CA ASN A 203 46.33 -39.38 -4.33
C ASN A 203 47.09 -40.60 -3.76
N TYR A 204 48.08 -40.39 -2.90
CA TYR A 204 48.93 -41.49 -2.43
C TYR A 204 48.12 -42.54 -1.66
N ASP A 205 46.97 -42.19 -1.07
CA ASP A 205 46.14 -43.08 -0.27
C ASP A 205 44.80 -43.43 -0.96
N GLY A 206 44.62 -42.97 -2.20
CA GLY A 206 43.49 -43.28 -3.08
C GLY A 206 42.37 -42.23 -3.10
N GLU A 207 42.63 -41.02 -2.59
CA GLU A 207 41.65 -39.95 -2.38
C GLU A 207 40.96 -39.46 -3.66
N LEU A 208 41.57 -39.65 -4.83
CA LEU A 208 40.94 -39.27 -6.09
C LEU A 208 39.86 -40.27 -6.54
N GLY A 209 39.79 -41.47 -5.94
CA GLY A 209 38.73 -42.45 -6.21
C GLY A 209 38.70 -42.95 -7.66
N ASN A 210 39.83 -42.84 -8.37
CA ASN A 210 39.98 -43.16 -9.79
C ASN A 210 40.54 -44.59 -10.03
N GLY A 211 40.69 -45.40 -8.99
CA GLY A 211 41.27 -46.75 -9.07
C GLY A 211 42.78 -46.81 -9.02
N THR A 212 43.47 -45.68 -8.74
CA THR A 212 44.94 -45.60 -8.73
C THR A 212 45.46 -44.98 -7.43
N ARG A 213 46.75 -45.20 -7.16
CA ARG A 213 47.53 -44.52 -6.10
C ARG A 213 48.75 -43.83 -6.72
N SER A 214 48.50 -42.89 -7.64
CA SER A 214 49.53 -41.95 -8.08
C SER A 214 49.93 -41.05 -6.92
N ASN A 215 51.12 -40.42 -6.96
CA ASN A 215 51.45 -39.42 -5.93
C ASN A 215 50.43 -38.26 -5.93
N THR A 216 50.12 -37.73 -7.11
CA THR A 216 49.21 -36.61 -7.32
C THR A 216 48.49 -36.69 -8.67
N SER A 217 47.58 -35.74 -8.93
CA SER A 217 47.11 -35.32 -10.26
C SER A 217 46.98 -33.80 -10.30
N ASN A 218 47.60 -33.14 -11.29
CA ASN A 218 47.53 -31.68 -11.49
C ASN A 218 46.45 -31.22 -12.46
N VAL A 219 45.62 -32.15 -12.93
CA VAL A 219 44.37 -31.87 -13.63
C VAL A 219 43.23 -32.67 -12.99
N PRO A 220 41.99 -32.14 -13.03
CA PRO A 220 40.79 -32.88 -12.63
C PRO A 220 40.64 -34.20 -13.40
N VAL A 221 40.51 -35.30 -12.66
CA VAL A 221 40.19 -36.64 -13.17
C VAL A 221 38.78 -37.03 -12.75
N LEU A 222 38.12 -37.90 -13.53
CA LEU A 222 36.79 -38.42 -13.20
C LEU A 222 36.91 -39.47 -12.08
N VAL A 223 36.08 -39.37 -11.04
CA VAL A 223 35.95 -40.39 -9.99
C VAL A 223 35.22 -41.61 -10.56
N GLY A 224 35.77 -42.81 -10.32
CA GLY A 224 35.30 -44.06 -10.93
C GLY A 224 34.41 -44.92 -10.03
N GLY A 225 34.36 -46.22 -10.36
CA GLY A 225 33.77 -47.23 -9.48
C GLY A 225 32.25 -47.07 -9.26
N ALA A 226 31.81 -47.21 -8.01
CA ALA A 226 30.39 -47.37 -7.66
C ALA A 226 29.50 -46.13 -7.90
N LEU A 227 30.08 -44.96 -8.19
CA LEU A 227 29.33 -43.75 -8.58
C LEU A 227 28.89 -43.78 -10.06
N SER A 228 29.43 -44.71 -10.86
CA SER A 228 29.11 -44.83 -12.29
C SER A 228 27.60 -45.04 -12.50
N GLY A 229 26.94 -44.12 -13.22
CA GLY A 229 25.50 -44.17 -13.47
C GLY A 229 24.63 -43.68 -12.31
N ARG A 230 25.19 -43.03 -11.29
CA ARG A 230 24.46 -42.36 -10.21
C ARG A 230 24.47 -40.84 -10.38
N THR A 231 23.40 -40.19 -9.98
CA THR A 231 23.37 -38.74 -9.79
C THR A 231 23.84 -38.43 -8.36
N ILE A 232 25.03 -37.84 -8.22
CA ILE A 232 25.54 -37.37 -6.92
C ILE A 232 24.95 -36.00 -6.61
N THR A 233 24.61 -35.77 -5.34
CA THR A 233 23.88 -34.57 -4.86
C THR A 233 24.64 -33.81 -3.78
N GLN A 234 25.61 -34.43 -3.10
CA GLN A 234 26.48 -33.78 -2.14
C GLN A 234 27.84 -34.48 -2.05
N LEU A 235 28.90 -33.68 -1.88
CA LEU A 235 30.28 -34.09 -1.61
C LEU A 235 30.73 -33.62 -0.22
N SER A 236 31.70 -34.34 0.35
CA SER A 236 32.49 -33.92 1.52
C SER A 236 33.91 -34.50 1.45
N ALA A 237 34.87 -33.89 2.16
CA ALA A 237 36.27 -34.34 2.17
C ALA A 237 36.91 -34.08 3.55
N GLY A 238 37.73 -35.01 4.01
CA GLY A 238 38.49 -34.95 5.25
C GLY A 238 39.98 -34.67 5.00
N TRP A 239 40.88 -35.16 5.84
CA TRP A 239 42.32 -35.09 5.53
C TRP A 239 42.64 -35.95 4.30
N TYR A 240 42.54 -37.27 4.44
CA TYR A 240 42.97 -38.26 3.44
C TYR A 240 41.80 -39.16 2.98
N HIS A 241 40.56 -38.68 3.09
CA HIS A 241 39.38 -39.41 2.64
C HIS A 241 38.34 -38.47 2.01
N SER A 242 37.56 -39.01 1.09
CA SER A 242 36.50 -38.34 0.33
C SER A 242 35.16 -39.05 0.53
N MET A 243 34.07 -38.29 0.40
CA MET A 243 32.70 -38.78 0.55
C MET A 243 31.76 -38.22 -0.53
N ALA A 244 30.79 -39.03 -0.95
CA ALA A 244 29.69 -38.63 -1.82
C ALA A 244 28.34 -39.18 -1.33
N LEU A 245 27.26 -38.45 -1.61
CA LEU A 245 25.87 -38.84 -1.37
C LEU A 245 25.12 -38.87 -2.71
N ASP A 246 24.44 -39.98 -3.04
CA ASP A 246 23.61 -40.07 -4.24
C ASP A 246 22.17 -39.59 -4.02
N SER A 247 21.45 -39.33 -5.12
CA SER A 247 20.05 -38.90 -5.12
C SER A 247 19.07 -39.89 -4.48
N ASN A 248 19.51 -41.12 -4.21
CA ASN A 248 18.74 -42.17 -3.55
C ASN A 248 19.10 -42.30 -2.05
N GLY A 249 19.89 -41.36 -1.53
CA GLY A 249 20.31 -41.32 -0.13
C GLY A 249 21.32 -42.40 0.26
N ASN A 250 22.20 -42.82 -0.65
CA ASN A 250 23.31 -43.73 -0.33
C ASN A 250 24.63 -42.97 -0.23
N VAL A 251 25.38 -43.25 0.84
CA VAL A 251 26.71 -42.67 1.10
C VAL A 251 27.78 -43.57 0.51
N PHE A 252 28.81 -42.97 -0.07
CA PHE A 252 30.02 -43.61 -0.58
C PHE A 252 31.25 -42.91 0.00
N SER A 253 32.28 -43.68 0.35
CA SER A 253 33.56 -43.15 0.85
C SER A 253 34.76 -43.81 0.16
N TRP A 254 35.87 -43.10 0.03
CA TRP A 254 37.15 -43.62 -0.50
C TRP A 254 38.36 -42.84 0.03
N GLY A 255 39.57 -43.36 -0.18
CA GLY A 255 40.84 -42.88 0.38
C GLY A 255 41.36 -43.74 1.54
N TYR A 256 42.11 -43.10 2.44
CA TYR A 256 42.73 -43.69 3.63
C TYR A 256 41.69 -44.20 4.65
N ASN A 257 41.99 -45.33 5.31
CA ASN A 257 41.03 -46.08 6.13
C ASN A 257 41.59 -46.76 7.41
N ASP A 258 42.85 -46.55 7.84
CA ASP A 258 43.35 -47.20 9.08
C ASP A 258 42.52 -46.84 10.34
N TYR A 259 41.83 -45.70 10.33
CA TYR A 259 40.89 -45.31 11.40
C TYR A 259 39.45 -45.81 11.18
N GLY A 260 39.13 -46.40 10.03
CA GLY A 260 37.80 -46.88 9.68
C GLY A 260 36.89 -45.85 8.99
N THR A 261 37.45 -44.73 8.52
CA THR A 261 36.80 -43.59 7.81
C THR A 261 35.90 -43.98 6.64
N ILE A 262 36.05 -45.17 6.07
CA ILE A 262 35.23 -45.62 4.93
C ILE A 262 33.89 -46.23 5.41
N GLY A 263 33.78 -46.65 6.67
CA GLY A 263 32.51 -47.11 7.26
C GLY A 263 31.95 -48.42 6.69
N THR A 264 32.65 -49.06 5.75
CA THR A 264 32.25 -50.34 5.12
C THR A 264 32.41 -51.55 6.04
N GLY A 265 33.14 -51.41 7.14
CA GLY A 265 33.63 -52.50 7.95
C GLY A 265 34.81 -53.27 7.34
N THR A 266 35.45 -52.76 6.27
CA THR A 266 36.69 -53.35 5.75
C THR A 266 37.89 -53.07 6.67
N SER A 267 38.93 -53.88 6.50
CA SER A 267 40.27 -53.72 7.08
C SER A 267 41.32 -53.26 6.06
N ASP A 268 40.94 -52.98 4.81
CA ASP A 268 41.83 -52.41 3.80
C ASP A 268 42.26 -51.00 4.22
N THR A 269 43.56 -50.72 4.36
CA THR A 269 44.09 -49.38 4.69
C THR A 269 43.77 -48.32 3.63
N TYR A 270 43.62 -48.73 2.36
CA TYR A 270 43.46 -47.82 1.21
C TYR A 270 42.30 -48.27 0.33
N VAL A 271 41.28 -47.44 0.17
CA VAL A 271 40.09 -47.72 -0.63
C VAL A 271 40.11 -46.81 -1.86
N VAL A 272 40.69 -47.30 -2.96
CA VAL A 272 41.04 -46.49 -4.16
C VAL A 272 39.87 -46.22 -5.12
N LEU A 273 38.67 -46.71 -4.79
CA LEU A 273 37.43 -46.51 -5.53
C LEU A 273 36.29 -46.27 -4.53
N PRO A 274 35.29 -45.41 -4.86
CA PRO A 274 34.12 -45.19 -4.03
C PRO A 274 33.44 -46.48 -3.58
N ALA A 275 33.43 -46.74 -2.28
CA ALA A 275 32.78 -47.90 -1.66
C ALA A 275 31.50 -47.46 -0.94
N ALA A 276 30.40 -48.19 -1.16
CA ALA A 276 29.12 -47.89 -0.55
C ALA A 276 29.14 -48.18 0.97
N LEU A 277 28.62 -47.25 1.78
CA LEU A 277 28.56 -47.39 3.23
C LEU A 277 27.79 -48.66 3.62
N ASN A 278 28.34 -49.44 4.55
CA ASN A 278 27.77 -50.73 4.90
C ASN A 278 26.54 -50.57 5.80
N LYS A 279 25.36 -50.70 5.20
CA LYS A 279 24.06 -50.81 5.87
C LYS A 279 23.99 -52.14 6.64
N GLY A 280 24.63 -52.17 7.80
CA GLY A 280 24.47 -53.24 8.77
C GLY A 280 23.03 -53.28 9.32
N LEU A 281 22.66 -54.42 9.94
CA LEU A 281 21.31 -54.72 10.41
C LEU A 281 20.66 -53.60 11.26
N ASP A 282 21.46 -52.83 11.99
CA ASP A 282 21.00 -51.74 12.87
C ASP A 282 20.39 -50.54 12.08
N PHE A 283 20.79 -50.32 10.82
CA PHE A 283 20.51 -49.09 10.05
C PHE A 283 20.09 -49.33 8.60
N ASP A 284 19.67 -50.55 8.24
CA ASP A 284 19.18 -50.82 6.89
C ASP A 284 17.85 -50.12 6.59
N GLY A 285 17.55 -49.91 5.31
CA GLY A 285 16.39 -49.14 4.84
C GLY A 285 16.45 -47.62 5.09
N LYS A 286 17.45 -47.11 5.83
CA LYS A 286 17.62 -45.66 6.05
C LYS A 286 18.07 -44.94 4.78
N VAL A 287 17.58 -43.70 4.64
CA VAL A 287 17.89 -42.75 3.56
C VAL A 287 18.73 -41.61 4.16
N PHE A 288 19.93 -41.39 3.64
CA PHE A 288 20.81 -40.31 4.07
C PHE A 288 20.46 -38.99 3.36
N THR A 289 20.58 -37.88 4.09
CA THR A 289 20.25 -36.52 3.61
C THR A 289 21.40 -35.53 3.74
N GLN A 290 22.38 -35.78 4.61
CA GLN A 290 23.61 -34.98 4.73
C GLN A 290 24.81 -35.87 5.07
N ILE A 291 25.99 -35.48 4.58
CA ILE A 291 27.30 -36.03 4.92
C ILE A 291 28.27 -34.91 5.36
N ALA A 292 29.17 -35.21 6.30
CA ALA A 292 30.28 -34.34 6.66
C ALA A 292 31.52 -35.14 7.05
N ALA A 293 32.64 -34.87 6.39
CA ALA A 293 33.94 -35.45 6.71
C ALA A 293 34.75 -34.51 7.61
N GLY A 294 35.18 -35.02 8.76
CA GLY A 294 36.20 -34.39 9.60
C GLY A 294 37.60 -34.80 9.15
N GLY A 295 38.62 -34.50 9.96
CA GLY A 295 40.01 -34.85 9.63
C GLY A 295 40.20 -36.36 9.43
N ALA A 296 39.83 -37.14 10.45
CA ALA A 296 39.93 -38.60 10.47
C ALA A 296 38.63 -39.34 10.86
N HIS A 297 37.48 -38.65 10.81
CA HIS A 297 36.16 -39.22 11.08
C HIS A 297 35.11 -38.71 10.07
N SER A 298 33.95 -39.35 10.07
CA SER A 298 32.86 -39.07 9.14
C SER A 298 31.52 -39.05 9.88
N LEU A 299 30.61 -38.18 9.46
CA LEU A 299 29.23 -38.07 9.92
C LEU A 299 28.25 -38.24 8.76
N ALA A 300 27.10 -38.84 9.03
CA ALA A 300 25.96 -38.79 8.11
C ALA A 300 24.62 -38.74 8.85
N LEU A 301 23.72 -37.88 8.37
CA LEU A 301 22.37 -37.69 8.92
C LEU A 301 21.33 -38.36 8.03
N THR A 302 20.37 -39.05 8.62
CA THR A 302 19.24 -39.67 7.91
C THR A 302 18.02 -38.74 7.82
N SER A 303 17.09 -39.06 6.92
CA SER A 303 15.82 -38.33 6.77
C SER A 303 14.91 -38.37 8.00
N ASP A 304 15.09 -39.35 8.88
CA ASP A 304 14.37 -39.50 10.15
C ASP A 304 15.17 -38.98 11.37
N GLY A 305 16.26 -38.25 11.15
CA GLY A 305 17.00 -37.52 12.19
C GLY A 305 18.02 -38.33 12.98
N LEU A 306 18.23 -39.61 12.64
CA LEU A 306 19.31 -40.41 13.21
C LEU A 306 20.66 -39.88 12.69
N LEU A 307 21.53 -39.49 13.62
CA LEU A 307 22.90 -39.11 13.30
C LEU A 307 23.85 -40.29 13.52
N LEU A 308 24.57 -40.66 12.46
CA LEU A 308 25.58 -41.70 12.45
C LEU A 308 26.99 -41.10 12.34
N SER A 309 27.95 -41.75 12.98
CA SER A 309 29.36 -41.38 13.00
C SER A 309 30.27 -42.62 12.90
N TRP A 310 31.43 -42.48 12.25
CA TRP A 310 32.46 -43.53 12.16
C TRP A 310 33.86 -42.94 11.85
N GLY A 311 34.90 -43.76 11.90
CA GLY A 311 36.30 -43.37 11.80
C GLY A 311 37.00 -43.28 13.16
N ALA A 312 37.94 -42.34 13.28
CA ALA A 312 38.67 -42.05 14.52
C ALA A 312 37.74 -41.61 15.66
N ASN A 313 38.12 -41.91 16.90
CA ASN A 313 37.42 -41.49 18.11
C ASN A 313 38.33 -41.17 19.34
N PRO A 314 39.66 -40.98 19.28
CA PRO A 314 40.48 -40.82 20.48
C PRO A 314 40.07 -39.62 21.34
N SER A 315 39.49 -38.57 20.75
CA SER A 315 38.98 -37.40 21.47
C SER A 315 37.49 -37.47 21.79
N GLY A 316 36.78 -38.51 21.36
CA GLY A 316 35.33 -38.66 21.51
C GLY A 316 34.52 -38.07 20.36
N GLU A 317 35.14 -37.77 19.22
CA GLU A 317 34.56 -37.10 18.04
C GLU A 317 33.42 -37.87 17.37
N LEU A 318 33.24 -39.17 17.66
CA LEU A 318 32.07 -39.93 17.26
C LEU A 318 30.84 -39.68 18.16
N GLY A 319 31.01 -39.07 19.34
CA GLY A 319 29.90 -38.65 20.21
C GLY A 319 29.07 -39.80 20.79
N ASN A 320 29.59 -41.02 20.77
CA ASN A 320 28.91 -42.28 21.08
C ASN A 320 29.12 -42.76 22.53
N GLY A 321 29.58 -41.88 23.43
CA GLY A 321 29.82 -42.17 24.85
C GLY A 321 31.14 -42.87 25.17
N ASN A 322 32.05 -43.02 24.20
CA ASN A 322 33.37 -43.62 24.40
C ASN A 322 34.42 -43.03 23.43
N ASN A 323 35.67 -43.46 23.57
CA ASN A 323 36.82 -42.99 22.79
C ASN A 323 37.41 -44.07 21.86
N ILE A 324 36.60 -45.03 21.41
CA ILE A 324 37.02 -46.18 20.59
C ILE A 324 36.65 -45.93 19.12
N ASN A 325 37.63 -46.05 18.21
CA ASN A 325 37.44 -45.93 16.76
C ASN A 325 36.38 -46.93 16.25
N SER A 326 35.75 -46.64 15.11
CA SER A 326 34.79 -47.57 14.49
C SER A 326 34.89 -47.55 12.98
N ASN A 327 35.17 -48.71 12.36
CA ASN A 327 35.13 -48.88 10.90
C ASN A 327 33.72 -49.13 10.33
N ARG A 328 32.67 -48.89 11.15
CA ARG A 328 31.25 -49.03 10.82
C ARG A 328 30.47 -47.89 11.47
N PRO A 329 29.40 -47.38 10.85
CA PRO A 329 28.50 -46.41 11.46
C PRO A 329 28.05 -46.80 12.88
N LYS A 330 28.04 -45.82 13.78
CA LYS A 330 27.46 -45.90 15.12
C LYS A 330 26.57 -44.68 15.36
N ALA A 331 25.51 -44.87 16.15
CA ALA A 331 24.65 -43.77 16.55
C ALA A 331 25.40 -42.81 17.49
N VAL A 332 25.31 -41.52 17.20
CA VAL A 332 25.71 -40.46 18.14
C VAL A 332 24.75 -40.51 19.34
N ASN A 333 25.24 -40.22 20.55
CA ASN A 333 24.41 -40.23 21.75
C ASN A 333 23.43 -39.05 21.76
N GLN A 334 22.23 -39.27 21.20
CA GLN A 334 21.15 -38.29 21.18
C GLN A 334 20.36 -38.21 22.50
N SER A 335 20.63 -39.04 23.51
CA SER A 335 19.83 -39.07 24.75
C SER A 335 20.02 -37.86 25.68
N GLY A 336 21.10 -37.10 25.50
CA GLY A 336 21.45 -35.91 26.27
C GLY A 336 20.88 -34.60 25.69
N VAL A 337 21.74 -33.65 25.32
CA VAL A 337 21.33 -32.31 24.86
C VAL A 337 20.56 -32.31 23.53
N LEU A 338 20.59 -33.43 22.80
CA LEU A 338 19.87 -33.65 21.54
C LEU A 338 18.54 -34.40 21.72
N ASN A 339 18.10 -34.67 22.95
CA ASN A 339 16.91 -35.48 23.21
C ASN A 339 15.64 -34.79 22.68
N GLY A 340 14.91 -35.49 21.82
CA GLY A 340 13.74 -34.95 21.12
C GLY A 340 14.05 -33.84 20.10
N LYS A 341 15.32 -33.60 19.74
CA LYS A 341 15.73 -32.55 18.80
C LYS A 341 15.82 -33.07 17.36
N THR A 342 15.17 -32.36 16.43
CA THR A 342 15.40 -32.57 14.99
C THR A 342 16.68 -31.86 14.57
N ILE A 343 17.70 -32.61 14.15
CA ILE A 343 18.94 -32.05 13.58
C ILE A 343 18.66 -31.50 12.18
N SER A 344 19.11 -30.27 11.89
CA SER A 344 18.91 -29.58 10.62
C SER A 344 20.20 -29.36 9.83
N SER A 345 21.36 -29.32 10.47
CA SER A 345 22.66 -29.17 9.80
C SER A 345 23.77 -29.87 10.59
N ILE A 346 24.70 -30.51 9.87
CA ILE A 346 25.89 -31.16 10.42
C ILE A 346 27.19 -30.53 9.90
N SER A 347 28.23 -30.53 10.74
CA SER A 347 29.60 -30.16 10.38
C SER A 347 30.61 -30.95 11.20
N ALA A 348 31.78 -31.21 10.64
CA ALA A 348 32.89 -31.88 11.30
C ALA A 348 34.18 -31.07 11.10
N GLY A 349 34.96 -30.92 12.15
CA GLY A 349 36.31 -30.34 12.10
C GLY A 349 37.39 -31.41 12.14
N GLY A 350 38.63 -31.04 12.47
CA GLY A 350 39.78 -31.95 12.42
C GLY A 350 39.61 -33.20 13.29
N ALA A 351 39.24 -32.99 14.57
CA ALA A 351 38.99 -34.06 15.55
C ALA A 351 37.77 -33.77 16.44
N TYR A 352 36.73 -33.11 15.89
CA TYR A 352 35.51 -32.75 16.61
C TYR A 352 34.32 -32.59 15.66
N SER A 353 33.12 -32.48 16.22
CA SER A 353 31.83 -32.49 15.52
C SER A 353 30.90 -31.39 16.05
N LEU A 354 30.03 -30.85 15.19
CA LEU A 354 29.12 -29.75 15.48
C LEU A 354 27.79 -29.93 14.74
N VAL A 355 26.66 -29.72 15.41
CA VAL A 355 25.32 -29.79 14.81
C VAL A 355 24.41 -28.65 15.24
N LEU A 356 23.56 -28.21 14.31
CA LEU A 356 22.45 -27.30 14.56
C LEU A 356 21.14 -28.08 14.45
N CYS A 357 20.22 -27.84 15.39
CA CYS A 357 18.86 -28.36 15.38
C CYS A 357 17.87 -27.33 14.83
N ALA A 358 16.71 -27.80 14.36
CA ALA A 358 15.66 -26.97 13.78
C ALA A 358 15.05 -25.96 14.78
N ASP A 359 15.22 -26.16 16.09
CA ASP A 359 14.81 -25.24 17.15
C ASP A 359 15.91 -24.26 17.58
N GLY A 360 17.06 -24.24 16.88
CA GLY A 360 18.21 -23.41 17.21
C GLY A 360 19.16 -23.98 18.27
N THR A 361 18.89 -25.18 18.82
CA THR A 361 19.87 -25.88 19.68
C THR A 361 21.17 -26.11 18.89
N LEU A 362 22.30 -25.66 19.43
CA LEU A 362 23.62 -25.84 18.85
C LEU A 362 24.45 -26.70 19.81
N ALA A 363 24.96 -27.84 19.31
CA ALA A 363 25.67 -28.83 20.13
C ALA A 363 26.93 -29.36 19.45
N SER A 364 27.94 -29.69 20.25
CA SER A 364 29.29 -30.04 19.82
C SER A 364 29.86 -31.20 20.64
N TRP A 365 30.87 -31.92 20.11
CA TRP A 365 31.61 -32.97 20.84
C TRP A 365 32.93 -33.32 20.15
N GLY A 366 33.81 -34.07 20.83
CA GLY A 366 35.17 -34.42 20.40
C GLY A 366 36.25 -33.59 21.10
N TYR A 367 37.32 -33.29 20.37
CA TYR A 367 38.47 -32.52 20.84
C TYR A 367 38.08 -31.08 21.20
N ASN A 368 38.62 -30.56 22.31
CA ASN A 368 38.32 -29.22 22.81
C ASN A 368 39.55 -28.43 23.30
N GLY A 369 40.77 -28.84 22.94
CA GLY A 369 42.00 -28.25 23.51
C GLY A 369 42.10 -26.72 23.39
N TYR A 370 41.52 -26.13 22.34
CA TYR A 370 41.47 -24.69 22.10
C TYR A 370 40.08 -24.06 22.34
N GLY A 371 39.14 -24.81 22.92
CA GLY A 371 37.79 -24.32 23.20
C GLY A 371 36.80 -24.44 22.02
N GLN A 372 37.13 -25.22 20.99
CA GLN A 372 36.35 -25.35 19.75
C GLN A 372 34.96 -26.01 19.91
N LEU A 373 34.67 -26.62 21.07
CA LEU A 373 33.31 -27.01 21.44
C LEU A 373 32.44 -25.82 21.86
N GLY A 374 33.03 -24.67 22.20
CA GLY A 374 32.32 -23.42 22.48
C GLY A 374 31.48 -23.45 23.75
N ASN A 375 31.83 -24.31 24.71
CA ASN A 375 31.06 -24.64 25.91
C ASN A 375 31.64 -24.02 27.21
N GLY A 376 32.37 -22.91 27.10
CA GLY A 376 33.01 -22.19 28.21
C GLY A 376 34.23 -22.89 28.82
N ASN A 377 34.71 -23.99 28.25
CA ASN A 377 35.86 -24.76 28.77
C ASN A 377 36.67 -25.42 27.64
N ASN A 378 37.76 -26.10 28.01
CA ASN A 378 38.71 -26.74 27.09
C ASN A 378 38.75 -28.29 27.24
N SER A 379 37.75 -28.89 27.88
CA SER A 379 37.68 -30.35 28.10
C SER A 379 37.03 -31.06 26.91
N ASN A 380 37.66 -32.12 26.41
CA ASN A 380 37.08 -33.00 25.38
C ASN A 380 35.75 -33.61 25.87
N SER A 381 34.86 -33.96 24.94
CA SER A 381 33.61 -34.66 25.26
C SER A 381 33.32 -35.82 24.31
N ALA A 382 33.07 -37.01 24.86
CA ALA A 382 32.63 -38.18 24.09
C ALA A 382 31.10 -38.23 23.86
N VAL A 383 30.37 -37.18 24.24
CA VAL A 383 28.92 -37.01 24.02
C VAL A 383 28.59 -35.58 23.61
N PRO A 384 27.48 -35.34 22.87
CA PRO A 384 27.02 -33.99 22.55
C PRO A 384 26.81 -33.12 23.80
N VAL A 385 27.45 -31.95 23.82
CA VAL A 385 27.29 -30.88 24.82
C VAL A 385 26.78 -29.61 24.15
N LEU A 386 26.13 -28.71 24.91
CA LEU A 386 25.66 -27.44 24.37
C LEU A 386 26.82 -26.48 24.12
N VAL A 387 26.75 -25.75 23.00
CA VAL A 387 27.52 -24.53 22.78
C VAL A 387 26.91 -23.39 23.61
N ASP A 388 27.73 -22.55 24.21
CA ASP A 388 27.30 -21.39 24.99
C ASP A 388 26.62 -20.35 24.08
N ARG A 389 25.30 -20.29 24.20
CA ARG A 389 24.46 -19.34 23.47
C ARG A 389 24.11 -18.08 24.27
N SER A 390 24.64 -17.91 25.48
CA SER A 390 24.24 -16.81 26.39
C SER A 390 24.84 -15.45 25.99
N GLY A 391 26.04 -15.46 25.39
CA GLY A 391 26.73 -14.26 24.88
C GLY A 391 26.27 -13.83 23.48
N VAL A 392 27.22 -13.72 22.55
CA VAL A 392 27.01 -13.12 21.21
C VAL A 392 25.99 -13.84 20.32
N LEU A 393 25.66 -15.10 20.63
CA LEU A 393 24.62 -15.91 19.97
C LEU A 393 23.22 -15.74 20.56
N SER A 394 23.04 -14.94 21.61
CA SER A 394 21.75 -14.69 22.25
C SER A 394 20.80 -13.98 21.28
N GLY A 395 19.58 -14.48 21.15
CA GLY A 395 18.57 -13.98 20.20
C GLY A 395 18.85 -14.21 18.70
N LYS A 396 20.05 -14.68 18.30
CA LYS A 396 20.42 -14.79 16.87
C LYS A 396 20.06 -16.13 16.23
N THR A 397 19.32 -16.10 15.13
CA THR A 397 19.13 -17.27 14.25
C THR A 397 20.42 -17.58 13.49
N ILE A 398 20.92 -18.82 13.57
CA ILE A 398 22.07 -19.30 12.79
C ILE A 398 21.57 -19.79 11.43
N SER A 399 22.21 -19.37 10.34
CA SER A 399 21.88 -19.73 8.96
C SER A 399 22.90 -20.70 8.34
N GLN A 400 24.18 -20.61 8.70
CA GLN A 400 25.23 -21.53 8.23
C GLN A 400 26.20 -21.89 9.37
N LEU A 401 26.78 -23.09 9.27
CA LEU A 401 27.91 -23.55 10.08
C LEU A 401 29.10 -23.87 9.18
N ALA A 402 30.31 -23.56 9.65
CA ALA A 402 31.56 -24.05 9.11
C ALA A 402 32.50 -24.46 10.25
N THR A 403 33.42 -25.38 9.95
CA THR A 403 34.40 -25.92 10.89
C THR A 403 35.74 -26.05 10.18
N GLY A 404 36.79 -25.49 10.78
CA GLY A 404 38.19 -25.66 10.40
C GLY A 404 38.80 -26.90 11.05
N SER A 405 40.14 -26.96 11.11
CA SER A 405 40.84 -28.01 11.87
C SER A 405 40.47 -27.96 13.37
N GLU A 406 40.59 -26.77 13.97
CA GLU A 406 40.52 -26.55 15.42
C GLU A 406 39.73 -25.28 15.80
N HIS A 407 38.93 -24.73 14.87
CA HIS A 407 38.09 -23.55 15.09
C HIS A 407 36.72 -23.71 14.40
N SER A 408 35.68 -23.16 15.01
CA SER A 408 34.29 -23.21 14.53
C SER A 408 33.81 -21.80 14.12
N LEU A 409 32.99 -21.73 13.07
CA LEU A 409 32.33 -20.50 12.60
C LEU A 409 30.82 -20.72 12.44
N ALA A 410 30.04 -19.71 12.81
CA ALA A 410 28.61 -19.63 12.58
C ALA A 410 28.26 -18.30 11.91
N LEU A 411 27.45 -18.37 10.85
CA LEU A 411 26.84 -17.20 10.23
C LEU A 411 25.41 -17.06 10.76
N CYS A 412 25.06 -15.87 11.23
CA CYS A 412 23.69 -15.55 11.63
C CYS A 412 22.89 -14.99 10.46
N ALA A 413 21.55 -15.08 10.53
CA ALA A 413 20.66 -14.62 9.46
C ALA A 413 20.73 -13.09 9.22
N ASP A 414 21.09 -12.32 10.24
CA ASP A 414 21.40 -10.88 10.11
C ASP A 414 22.70 -10.61 9.32
N GLY A 415 23.58 -11.60 9.18
CA GLY A 415 24.90 -11.49 8.54
C GLY A 415 26.06 -11.38 9.54
N THR A 416 25.80 -11.48 10.85
CA THR A 416 26.85 -11.51 11.88
C THR A 416 27.67 -12.78 11.74
N LEU A 417 29.00 -12.63 11.66
CA LEU A 417 29.94 -13.74 11.77
C LEU A 417 30.38 -13.92 13.23
N ILE A 418 30.29 -15.16 13.71
CA ILE A 418 30.65 -15.55 15.08
C ILE A 418 31.57 -16.77 15.01
N GLY A 419 32.54 -16.86 15.92
CA GLY A 419 33.50 -17.97 15.95
C GLY A 419 34.04 -18.29 17.34
N TRP A 420 34.63 -19.47 17.48
CA TRP A 420 35.25 -19.98 18.72
C TRP A 420 36.25 -21.11 18.40
N GLY A 421 37.05 -21.51 19.39
CA GLY A 421 38.18 -22.43 19.20
C GLY A 421 39.51 -21.70 19.01
N ARG A 422 40.43 -22.36 18.29
CA ARG A 422 41.78 -21.87 17.97
C ARG A 422 41.71 -20.51 17.28
N ASN A 423 42.64 -19.64 17.67
CA ASN A 423 42.78 -18.27 17.19
C ASN A 423 44.24 -17.81 17.31
N THR A 424 45.19 -18.74 17.43
CA THR A 424 46.62 -18.44 17.58
C THR A 424 47.23 -17.90 16.29
N GLU A 425 46.59 -18.20 15.16
CA GLU A 425 46.84 -17.63 13.84
C GLU A 425 45.71 -16.65 13.49
N ASP A 426 45.06 -16.00 14.47
CA ASP A 426 43.90 -15.12 14.28
C ASP A 426 42.76 -15.77 13.44
N GLU A 427 42.53 -17.09 13.54
CA GLU A 427 41.49 -17.80 12.77
C GLU A 427 40.06 -17.26 12.95
N LEU A 428 39.78 -16.54 14.04
CA LEU A 428 38.50 -15.87 14.29
C LEU A 428 38.46 -14.44 13.72
N GLY A 429 39.53 -13.94 13.10
CA GLY A 429 39.58 -12.65 12.40
C GLY A 429 39.33 -11.43 13.30
N ASN A 430 39.62 -11.56 14.60
CA ASN A 430 39.36 -10.57 15.63
C ASN A 430 40.61 -9.80 16.11
N GLY A 431 41.80 -10.13 15.58
CA GLY A 431 43.06 -9.42 15.84
C GLY A 431 43.57 -9.54 17.28
N ASN A 432 43.23 -10.61 17.98
CA ASN A 432 43.55 -10.82 19.40
C ASN A 432 44.49 -12.02 19.64
N GLY A 433 44.80 -12.83 18.62
CA GLY A 433 45.76 -13.96 18.71
C GLY A 433 45.46 -15.03 19.77
N THR A 434 44.27 -15.00 20.39
CA THR A 434 43.95 -15.72 21.62
C THR A 434 42.70 -16.57 21.40
N TYR A 435 42.81 -17.88 21.60
CA TYR A 435 41.70 -18.84 21.43
C TYR A 435 40.51 -18.51 22.34
N SER A 436 39.32 -18.98 21.98
CA SER A 436 38.11 -18.71 22.78
C SER A 436 37.26 -19.96 23.00
N SER A 437 36.93 -20.26 24.26
CA SER A 437 36.09 -21.38 24.66
C SER A 437 34.60 -21.06 24.72
N SER A 438 34.20 -19.81 24.51
CA SER A 438 32.81 -19.41 24.23
C SER A 438 32.75 -18.66 22.88
N PRO A 439 31.59 -18.62 22.20
CA PRO A 439 31.41 -17.84 20.98
C PRO A 439 31.72 -16.35 21.15
N VAL A 440 32.49 -15.81 20.22
CA VAL A 440 32.84 -14.38 20.11
C VAL A 440 32.52 -13.85 18.70
N VAL A 441 32.35 -12.53 18.56
CA VAL A 441 32.22 -11.91 17.23
C VAL A 441 33.52 -12.14 16.45
N ALA A 442 33.40 -12.60 15.21
CA ALA A 442 34.51 -12.97 14.34
C ALA A 442 34.51 -12.11 13.07
N GLY A 443 35.69 -11.83 12.51
CA GLY A 443 35.89 -11.09 11.26
C GLY A 443 35.37 -9.64 11.19
N ASN A 444 34.73 -9.10 12.24
CA ASN A 444 34.05 -7.80 12.23
C ASN A 444 35.01 -6.60 12.40
N SER A 445 36.15 -6.62 11.71
CA SER A 445 37.21 -5.61 11.80
C SER A 445 37.78 -5.28 10.41
N GLY A 446 38.42 -4.10 10.30
CA GLY A 446 39.03 -3.65 9.05
C GLY A 446 38.05 -3.57 7.88
N VAL A 447 38.35 -4.27 6.79
CA VAL A 447 37.63 -4.20 5.50
C VAL A 447 36.16 -4.63 5.60
N MET A 448 35.79 -5.40 6.63
CA MET A 448 34.46 -5.98 6.80
C MET A 448 33.46 -5.10 7.56
N ALA A 449 33.90 -4.00 8.18
CA ALA A 449 33.03 -3.18 9.04
C ALA A 449 31.76 -2.65 8.34
N ASN A 450 31.82 -2.43 7.02
CA ASN A 450 30.70 -2.01 6.18
C ASN A 450 30.32 -3.11 5.16
N LYS A 451 30.38 -4.39 5.57
CA LYS A 451 30.10 -5.55 4.72
C LYS A 451 29.22 -6.56 5.41
N ARG A 452 28.27 -7.15 4.67
CA ARG A 452 27.43 -8.24 5.16
C ARG A 452 27.96 -9.57 4.66
N VAL A 453 28.27 -10.50 5.57
CA VAL A 453 28.68 -11.86 5.21
C VAL A 453 27.48 -12.64 4.67
N THR A 454 27.66 -13.27 3.51
CA THR A 454 26.62 -14.01 2.77
C THR A 454 26.90 -15.50 2.64
N GLY A 455 28.15 -15.95 2.85
CA GLY A 455 28.48 -17.37 2.88
C GLY A 455 29.82 -17.69 3.54
N LEU A 456 29.94 -18.89 4.10
CA LEU A 456 31.16 -19.41 4.72
C LEU A 456 31.83 -20.48 3.83
N ALA A 457 33.15 -20.45 3.72
CA ALA A 457 33.90 -21.60 3.22
C ALA A 457 33.82 -22.76 4.23
N LYS A 458 33.69 -23.98 3.74
CA LYS A 458 33.87 -25.20 4.55
C LYS A 458 35.21 -25.85 4.24
N GLY A 459 35.86 -26.36 5.27
CA GLY A 459 37.13 -27.07 5.17
C GLY A 459 37.59 -27.56 6.53
N SER A 460 37.26 -28.81 6.87
CA SER A 460 37.52 -29.47 8.18
C SER A 460 39.00 -29.62 8.56
N THR A 461 39.87 -29.03 7.74
CA THR A 461 41.32 -29.14 7.76
C THR A 461 41.97 -27.75 7.89
N ALA A 462 41.25 -26.66 7.59
CA ALA A 462 41.86 -25.35 7.39
C ALA A 462 42.33 -24.67 8.68
N TYR A 463 43.46 -23.96 8.57
CA TYR A 463 43.96 -22.97 9.54
C TYR A 463 43.81 -21.52 9.04
N HIS A 464 43.11 -21.36 7.92
CA HIS A 464 42.67 -20.09 7.37
C HIS A 464 41.16 -20.11 7.17
N ALA A 465 40.55 -18.94 7.20
CA ALA A 465 39.11 -18.78 7.00
C ALA A 465 38.84 -17.91 5.78
N LEU A 466 37.71 -18.18 5.12
CA LEU A 466 37.29 -17.58 3.86
C LEU A 466 35.77 -17.40 3.88
N VAL A 467 35.30 -16.23 3.45
CA VAL A 467 33.87 -15.87 3.41
C VAL A 467 33.53 -15.12 2.14
N LEU A 468 32.27 -15.23 1.74
CA LEU A 468 31.64 -14.33 0.78
C LEU A 468 30.99 -13.18 1.53
N ALA A 469 31.19 -11.95 1.07
CA ALA A 469 30.53 -10.78 1.63
C ALA A 469 30.26 -9.70 0.56
N ASN A 470 29.17 -8.99 0.76
CA ASN A 470 28.71 -7.91 -0.11
C ASN A 470 29.05 -6.57 0.54
N ALA A 471 28.78 -5.45 -0.12
CA ALA A 471 28.58 -4.21 0.63
C ALA A 471 27.44 -4.42 1.66
N ALA A 472 27.54 -3.79 2.83
CA ALA A 472 26.34 -3.59 3.64
C ALA A 472 25.42 -2.59 2.91
N ASN A 473 24.11 -2.74 3.10
CA ASN A 473 23.12 -1.80 2.59
C ASN A 473 23.38 -0.39 3.14
N VAL A 474 23.21 0.65 2.33
CA VAL A 474 23.35 2.04 2.78
C VAL A 474 22.06 2.80 2.53
N ALA A 475 21.18 2.79 3.54
CA ALA A 475 19.86 3.44 3.50
C ALA A 475 19.87 4.81 2.79
N PRO A 476 18.92 5.05 1.86
CA PRO A 476 19.01 6.13 0.89
C PRO A 476 18.86 7.51 1.52
N VAL A 477 19.31 8.55 0.80
CA VAL A 477 19.26 9.94 1.26
C VAL A 477 18.37 10.78 0.36
N VAL A 478 17.25 11.28 0.90
CA VAL A 478 16.47 12.35 0.25
C VAL A 478 17.21 13.68 0.43
N ASN A 479 17.77 14.22 -0.65
CA ASN A 479 18.57 15.45 -0.63
C ASN A 479 17.70 16.71 -0.65
N SER A 480 16.55 16.65 -1.34
CA SER A 480 15.55 17.72 -1.37
C SER A 480 14.20 17.20 -1.86
N VAL A 481 13.14 17.94 -1.56
CA VAL A 481 11.80 17.76 -2.14
C VAL A 481 11.28 19.12 -2.58
N SER A 482 10.96 19.25 -3.87
CA SER A 482 10.28 20.43 -4.41
C SER A 482 8.78 20.18 -4.53
N ILE A 483 7.98 21.24 -4.40
CA ILE A 483 6.54 21.23 -4.68
C ILE A 483 6.28 22.18 -5.84
N ALA A 484 5.49 21.74 -6.82
CA ALA A 484 4.98 22.56 -7.92
C ALA A 484 3.43 22.52 -7.93
N PRO A 485 2.74 23.64 -8.23
CA PRO A 485 3.28 24.99 -8.44
C PRO A 485 3.83 25.60 -7.14
N ASN A 486 4.81 26.51 -7.26
CA ASN A 486 5.47 27.19 -6.14
C ASN A 486 4.73 28.45 -5.64
N SER A 487 3.54 28.71 -6.16
CA SER A 487 2.62 29.76 -5.71
C SER A 487 1.17 29.26 -5.90
N PRO A 488 0.75 28.26 -5.11
CA PRO A 488 -0.54 27.60 -5.29
C PRO A 488 -1.70 28.45 -4.77
N THR A 489 -2.87 28.24 -5.34
CA THR A 489 -4.16 28.73 -4.83
C THR A 489 -5.00 27.60 -4.26
N THR A 490 -6.12 27.92 -3.61
CA THR A 490 -7.15 26.99 -3.12
C THR A 490 -7.63 25.93 -4.12
N ASN A 491 -7.47 26.14 -5.44
CA ASN A 491 -7.83 25.19 -6.49
C ASN A 491 -6.60 24.63 -7.25
N SER A 492 -5.44 24.56 -6.60
CA SER A 492 -4.21 24.03 -7.21
C SER A 492 -3.95 22.56 -6.87
N LEU A 493 -3.70 21.74 -7.90
CA LEU A 493 -3.11 20.41 -7.74
C LEU A 493 -1.60 20.55 -7.52
N LEU A 494 -1.14 20.25 -6.30
CA LEU A 494 0.27 20.21 -5.96
C LEU A 494 0.88 18.87 -6.39
N THR A 495 2.12 18.89 -6.86
CA THR A 495 2.95 17.71 -7.11
C THR A 495 4.28 17.84 -6.37
N ALA A 496 4.63 16.81 -5.60
CA ALA A 496 5.90 16.67 -4.91
C ALA A 496 6.90 15.90 -5.80
N THR A 497 8.10 16.47 -5.97
CA THR A 497 9.20 15.84 -6.69
C THR A 497 10.40 15.68 -5.75
N PRO A 498 10.66 14.47 -5.22
CA PRO A 498 11.85 14.21 -4.42
C PRO A 498 13.08 14.04 -5.32
N ALA A 499 14.22 14.54 -4.85
CA ALA A 499 15.54 14.25 -5.39
C ALA A 499 16.34 13.50 -4.33
N ALA A 500 16.45 12.18 -4.48
CA ALA A 500 17.20 11.30 -3.59
C ALA A 500 18.43 10.72 -4.28
N SER A 501 19.37 10.22 -3.48
CA SER A 501 20.58 9.52 -3.92
C SER A 501 20.84 8.32 -3.04
N ASP A 502 21.29 7.25 -3.66
CA ASP A 502 21.75 6.03 -3.00
C ASP A 502 23.28 5.89 -3.20
N VAL A 503 23.96 5.23 -2.27
CA VAL A 503 25.41 4.96 -2.30
C VAL A 503 25.70 3.59 -2.94
N ASP A 504 24.84 2.59 -2.77
CA ASP A 504 24.97 1.28 -3.43
C ASP A 504 24.14 1.19 -4.74
N SER A 505 23.32 2.21 -5.00
CA SER A 505 22.58 2.44 -6.27
C SER A 505 21.40 1.51 -6.52
N ASP A 506 20.78 1.00 -5.45
CA ASP A 506 19.50 0.27 -5.54
C ASP A 506 18.32 1.17 -5.96
N SER A 507 17.19 0.54 -6.27
CA SER A 507 16.04 1.19 -6.93
C SER A 507 15.06 1.82 -5.96
N LEU A 508 15.06 3.15 -5.90
CA LEU A 508 14.30 3.91 -4.92
C LEU A 508 12.79 3.98 -5.20
N THR A 509 12.01 3.65 -4.17
CA THR A 509 10.58 3.99 -4.05
C THR A 509 10.39 5.13 -3.05
N PHE A 510 9.22 5.78 -3.05
CA PHE A 510 8.94 6.94 -2.21
C PHE A 510 7.57 6.86 -1.56
N THR A 511 7.51 7.13 -0.25
CA THR A 511 6.27 7.39 0.48
C THR A 511 6.16 8.88 0.80
N TYR A 512 4.93 9.40 0.82
CA TYR A 512 4.64 10.81 1.04
C TYR A 512 3.67 10.96 2.21
N GLN A 513 3.72 12.10 2.90
CA GLN A 513 2.68 12.57 3.82
C GLN A 513 2.60 14.09 3.71
N TRP A 514 1.49 14.60 3.19
CA TRP A 514 1.25 16.05 3.13
C TRP A 514 0.79 16.59 4.48
N ASN A 515 1.16 17.83 4.81
CA ASN A 515 0.86 18.48 6.08
C ASN A 515 0.31 19.90 5.84
N LYS A 516 -0.69 20.28 6.63
CA LYS A 516 -1.36 21.57 6.68
C LYS A 516 -1.07 22.22 8.03
N ASN A 517 -0.43 23.40 8.00
CA ASN A 517 0.01 24.15 9.18
C ASN A 517 0.87 23.32 10.17
N GLY A 518 1.65 22.35 9.65
CA GLY A 518 2.47 21.43 10.44
C GLY A 518 1.76 20.16 10.93
N SER A 519 0.46 20.02 10.70
CA SER A 519 -0.33 18.82 11.04
C SER A 519 -0.56 17.95 9.80
N ALA A 520 -0.46 16.63 9.93
CA ALA A 520 -0.68 15.70 8.81
C ALA A 520 -2.11 15.78 8.25
N ILE A 521 -2.23 15.81 6.93
CA ILE A 521 -3.51 15.72 6.20
C ILE A 521 -3.86 14.24 6.06
N GLY A 522 -4.98 13.82 6.67
CA GLY A 522 -5.38 12.41 6.72
C GLY A 522 -5.59 11.81 5.33
N GLY A 523 -4.88 10.73 5.01
CA GLY A 523 -4.98 10.03 3.73
C GLY A 523 -4.22 10.67 2.56
N ALA A 524 -3.63 11.86 2.72
CA ALA A 524 -2.82 12.51 1.69
C ALA A 524 -1.40 11.93 1.66
N THR A 525 -1.26 10.71 1.12
CA THR A 525 0.00 9.95 1.06
C THR A 525 0.53 9.71 -0.36
N GLY A 526 -0.13 10.26 -1.38
CA GLY A 526 0.36 10.25 -2.76
C GLY A 526 1.38 11.35 -3.05
N SER A 527 2.05 11.27 -4.21
CA SER A 527 2.96 12.30 -4.71
C SER A 527 2.26 13.62 -5.08
N THR A 528 0.94 13.69 -4.98
CA THR A 528 0.13 14.88 -5.29
C THR A 528 -0.87 15.21 -4.18
N LEU A 529 -1.19 16.49 -4.00
CA LEU A 529 -2.25 16.99 -3.13
C LEU A 529 -3.15 17.94 -3.91
N ASP A 530 -4.43 17.61 -4.05
CA ASP A 530 -5.42 18.50 -4.64
C ASP A 530 -5.97 19.44 -3.55
N LEU A 531 -5.77 20.75 -3.69
CA LEU A 531 -6.26 21.73 -2.71
C LEU A 531 -7.77 22.01 -2.82
N SER A 532 -8.42 21.67 -3.95
CA SER A 532 -9.87 21.83 -4.13
C SER A 532 -10.70 20.91 -3.22
N VAL A 533 -10.07 19.86 -2.69
CA VAL A 533 -10.69 18.91 -1.77
C VAL A 533 -10.76 19.51 -0.37
N ILE A 534 -12.00 19.67 0.13
CA ILE A 534 -12.31 20.28 1.43
C ILE A 534 -11.41 19.71 2.54
N GLY A 535 -10.67 20.62 3.19
CA GLY A 535 -9.76 20.31 4.29
C GLY A 535 -8.28 20.29 3.90
N ASN A 536 -7.92 20.06 2.63
CA ASN A 536 -6.51 19.90 2.22
C ASN A 536 -5.68 21.18 2.33
N GLY A 537 -6.23 22.36 2.00
CA GLY A 537 -5.55 23.63 2.21
C GLY A 537 -6.36 24.85 1.80
N ASP A 538 -6.78 25.62 2.79
CA ASP A 538 -7.56 26.84 2.62
C ASP A 538 -6.61 28.05 2.45
N LYS A 539 -7.12 29.20 2.01
CA LYS A 539 -6.33 30.44 1.88
C LYS A 539 -5.51 30.75 3.15
N GLY A 540 -4.24 31.08 2.97
CA GLY A 540 -3.30 31.39 4.05
C GLY A 540 -2.79 30.17 4.82
N ASN A 541 -3.27 28.96 4.52
CA ASN A 541 -2.68 27.73 5.06
C ASN A 541 -1.25 27.56 4.54
N THR A 542 -0.41 26.92 5.35
CA THR A 542 0.95 26.54 5.00
C THR A 542 1.02 25.04 4.72
N ILE A 543 1.44 24.66 3.51
CA ILE A 543 1.55 23.27 3.07
C ILE A 543 3.01 22.84 3.01
N THR A 544 3.30 21.65 3.53
CA THR A 544 4.56 20.91 3.30
C THR A 544 4.26 19.46 2.94
N VAL A 545 5.24 18.76 2.41
CA VAL A 545 5.21 17.30 2.26
C VAL A 545 6.43 16.69 2.94
N THR A 546 6.22 15.63 3.71
CA THR A 546 7.29 14.77 4.24
C THR A 546 7.44 13.58 3.31
N VAL A 547 8.67 13.24 2.94
CA VAL A 547 9.00 12.11 2.05
C VAL A 547 10.03 11.20 2.71
N VAL A 548 9.82 9.90 2.59
CA VAL A 548 10.81 8.85 2.89
C VAL A 548 11.07 8.08 1.60
N ALA A 549 12.36 7.89 1.27
CA ALA A 549 12.79 6.98 0.21
C ALA A 549 13.07 5.60 0.79
N ASN A 550 12.78 4.54 0.04
CA ASN A 550 13.05 3.15 0.42
C ASN A 550 13.74 2.41 -0.74
N ASP A 551 14.84 1.71 -0.44
CA ASP A 551 15.69 1.00 -1.42
C ASP A 551 15.28 -0.47 -1.66
N GLY A 552 14.17 -0.92 -1.05
CA GLY A 552 13.74 -2.32 -0.98
C GLY A 552 14.21 -3.08 0.27
N LYS A 553 15.04 -2.48 1.11
CA LYS A 553 15.56 -3.03 2.38
C LYS A 553 15.43 -2.02 3.53
N ASP A 554 15.98 -0.81 3.39
CA ASP A 554 15.99 0.23 4.43
C ASP A 554 15.27 1.52 4.00
N ASP A 555 14.80 2.28 5.00
CA ASP A 555 14.15 3.59 4.85
C ASP A 555 15.13 4.75 5.08
N SER A 556 14.97 5.83 4.30
CA SER A 556 15.65 7.10 4.55
C SER A 556 15.17 7.76 5.84
N ALA A 557 15.99 8.67 6.39
CA ALA A 557 15.45 9.67 7.30
C ALA A 557 14.33 10.48 6.60
N PRO A 558 13.23 10.84 7.29
CA PRO A 558 12.13 11.60 6.68
C PRO A 558 12.56 13.04 6.38
N PHE A 559 12.39 13.46 5.13
CA PHE A 559 12.70 14.82 4.67
C PHE A 559 11.40 15.61 4.47
N THR A 560 11.24 16.74 5.15
CA THR A 560 10.10 17.65 4.95
C THR A 560 10.48 18.81 4.03
N SER A 561 9.65 19.07 3.03
CA SER A 561 9.82 20.15 2.06
C SER A 561 9.86 21.54 2.71
N ALA A 562 10.32 22.53 1.95
CA ALA A 562 10.05 23.92 2.27
C ALA A 562 8.52 24.18 2.31
N PRO A 563 8.05 25.10 3.18
CA PRO A 563 6.64 25.49 3.24
C PRO A 563 6.22 26.36 2.05
N LEU A 564 5.02 26.10 1.53
CA LEU A 564 4.30 26.97 0.60
C LEU A 564 3.04 27.53 1.27
N THR A 565 2.69 28.79 1.01
CA THR A 565 1.42 29.39 1.47
C THR A 565 0.38 29.37 0.36
N VAL A 566 -0.84 28.94 0.67
CA VAL A 566 -1.96 28.87 -0.28
C VAL A 566 -2.60 30.26 -0.49
N GLY A 567 -2.68 30.70 -1.74
CA GLY A 567 -3.38 31.93 -2.16
C GLY A 567 -4.88 31.72 -2.43
N ASN A 568 -5.60 32.81 -2.68
CA ASN A 568 -7.00 32.74 -3.16
C ASN A 568 -7.05 32.24 -4.60
N THR A 569 -8.08 31.48 -4.95
CA THR A 569 -8.58 31.43 -6.34
C THR A 569 -9.48 32.66 -6.54
N ALA A 570 -9.64 33.16 -7.77
CA ALA A 570 -10.46 34.35 -8.02
C ALA A 570 -11.82 33.95 -8.63
N PRO A 571 -12.92 34.65 -8.26
CA PRO A 571 -14.26 34.29 -8.68
C PRO A 571 -14.47 34.42 -10.19
N THR A 572 -15.41 33.66 -10.72
CA THR A 572 -15.75 33.66 -12.16
C THR A 572 -17.15 34.20 -12.41
N MET A 573 -17.30 34.99 -13.48
CA MET A 573 -18.59 35.49 -13.99
C MET A 573 -19.02 34.64 -15.18
N THR A 574 -20.29 34.21 -15.22
CA THR A 574 -20.84 33.40 -16.32
C THR A 574 -21.80 34.18 -17.20
N THR A 575 -22.69 34.99 -16.62
CA THR A 575 -23.61 35.87 -17.36
C THR A 575 -23.88 37.17 -16.61
N VAL A 576 -24.34 38.20 -17.33
CA VAL A 576 -25.09 39.31 -16.75
C VAL A 576 -26.18 39.75 -17.73
N SER A 577 -27.41 39.81 -17.27
CA SER A 577 -28.58 40.23 -18.06
C SER A 577 -29.17 41.54 -17.52
N ILE A 578 -29.81 42.29 -18.41
CA ILE A 578 -30.63 43.45 -18.09
C ILE A 578 -32.10 43.05 -18.25
N SER A 579 -32.95 43.50 -17.34
CA SER A 579 -34.42 43.36 -17.42
C SER A 579 -35.12 44.67 -17.03
N PRO A 580 -36.20 45.08 -17.71
CA PRO A 580 -36.75 44.50 -18.94
C PRO A 580 -35.83 44.67 -20.16
N THR A 581 -36.08 43.92 -21.22
CA THR A 581 -35.31 43.93 -22.48
C THR A 581 -35.71 45.03 -23.45
N ASP A 582 -36.91 45.58 -23.26
CA ASP A 582 -37.63 46.56 -24.06
C ASP A 582 -37.95 47.84 -23.25
N PRO A 583 -36.96 48.48 -22.60
CA PRO A 583 -37.19 49.60 -21.70
C PRO A 583 -37.64 50.87 -22.43
N LYS A 584 -38.38 51.71 -21.72
CA LYS A 584 -38.70 53.10 -22.11
C LYS A 584 -37.91 54.09 -21.25
N THR A 585 -37.99 55.37 -21.56
CA THR A 585 -37.30 56.42 -20.78
C THR A 585 -37.80 56.56 -19.35
N ASP A 586 -39.00 56.07 -19.01
CA ASP A 586 -39.50 55.98 -17.64
C ASP A 586 -38.94 54.79 -16.81
N THR A 587 -38.25 53.85 -17.46
CA THR A 587 -38.15 52.47 -16.94
C THR A 587 -36.98 52.28 -15.97
N ILE A 588 -37.20 51.51 -14.90
CA ILE A 588 -36.13 51.03 -14.02
C ILE A 588 -35.57 49.71 -14.56
N LEU A 589 -34.35 49.76 -15.08
CA LEU A 589 -33.58 48.58 -15.44
C LEU A 589 -33.00 47.89 -14.20
N THR A 590 -32.95 46.56 -14.21
CA THR A 590 -32.29 45.73 -13.21
C THR A 590 -31.23 44.84 -13.87
N ALA A 591 -30.03 44.82 -13.28
CA ALA A 591 -28.93 43.94 -13.65
C ALA A 591 -28.96 42.65 -12.81
N THR A 592 -28.99 41.50 -13.46
CA THR A 592 -28.92 40.18 -12.81
C THR A 592 -27.63 39.48 -13.24
N PRO A 593 -26.58 39.49 -12.41
CA PRO A 593 -25.37 38.73 -12.66
C PRO A 593 -25.52 37.26 -12.24
N ALA A 594 -24.78 36.39 -12.90
CA ALA A 594 -24.49 35.04 -12.43
C ALA A 594 -22.99 34.75 -12.53
N GLY A 595 -22.50 33.98 -11.58
CA GLY A 595 -21.10 33.62 -11.42
C GLY A 595 -20.96 32.56 -10.33
N GLY A 596 -19.74 32.09 -10.10
CA GLY A 596 -19.42 31.14 -9.06
C GLY A 596 -17.95 31.22 -8.67
N ASP A 597 -17.67 30.89 -7.41
CA ASP A 597 -16.31 30.61 -6.95
C ASP A 597 -16.07 29.12 -6.78
N VAL A 598 -14.80 28.72 -6.82
CA VAL A 598 -14.39 27.32 -6.79
C VAL A 598 -14.14 26.83 -5.36
N ASP A 599 -13.66 27.70 -4.48
CA ASP A 599 -13.57 27.45 -3.03
C ASP A 599 -14.86 27.83 -2.27
N SER A 600 -15.91 28.21 -2.99
CA SER A 600 -17.27 28.49 -2.48
C SER A 600 -17.40 29.71 -1.55
N ASP A 601 -16.49 30.69 -1.65
CA ASP A 601 -16.63 31.98 -0.98
C ASP A 601 -17.88 32.77 -1.45
N THR A 602 -18.34 33.72 -0.61
CA THR A 602 -19.63 34.40 -0.82
C THR A 602 -19.50 35.60 -1.77
N LEU A 603 -20.03 35.45 -2.98
CA LEU A 603 -19.97 36.50 -4.01
C LEU A 603 -20.83 37.72 -3.69
N THR A 604 -20.17 38.88 -3.70
CA THR A 604 -20.78 40.21 -3.85
C THR A 604 -20.52 40.73 -5.26
N PHE A 605 -21.28 41.73 -5.72
CA PHE A 605 -21.18 42.24 -7.09
C PHE A 605 -21.05 43.76 -7.11
N THR A 606 -20.15 44.27 -7.97
CA THR A 606 -20.00 45.70 -8.27
C THR A 606 -20.48 45.97 -9.69
N TYR A 607 -21.23 47.05 -9.87
CA TYR A 607 -21.89 47.41 -11.13
C TYR A 607 -21.35 48.75 -11.64
N GLN A 608 -21.33 48.94 -12.96
CA GLN A 608 -21.19 50.24 -13.60
C GLN A 608 -22.04 50.25 -14.87
N TRP A 609 -23.11 51.04 -14.87
CA TRP A 609 -23.97 51.22 -16.05
C TRP A 609 -23.32 52.15 -17.07
N LYS A 610 -23.57 51.92 -18.37
CA LYS A 610 -22.97 52.68 -19.46
C LYS A 610 -24.02 53.02 -20.53
N LYS A 611 -23.96 54.25 -21.04
CA LYS A 611 -24.77 54.77 -22.16
C LYS A 611 -23.86 54.96 -23.37
N GLY A 612 -24.17 54.29 -24.49
CA GLY A 612 -23.33 54.30 -25.69
C GLY A 612 -21.91 53.78 -25.47
N GLY A 613 -21.68 52.96 -24.43
CA GLY A 613 -20.37 52.48 -24.01
C GLY A 613 -19.60 53.40 -23.05
N VAL A 614 -20.13 54.58 -22.71
CA VAL A 614 -19.53 55.53 -21.74
C VAL A 614 -20.19 55.38 -20.37
N ASP A 615 -19.38 55.36 -19.30
CA ASP A 615 -19.87 55.19 -17.93
C ASP A 615 -20.84 56.29 -17.50
N ILE A 616 -22.01 55.89 -16.97
CA ILE A 616 -23.00 56.80 -16.37
C ILE A 616 -22.52 57.13 -14.96
N VAL A 617 -22.21 58.41 -14.71
CA VAL A 617 -21.57 58.87 -13.46
C VAL A 617 -22.47 58.60 -12.25
N GLY A 618 -21.97 57.80 -11.30
CA GLY A 618 -22.67 57.44 -10.07
C GLY A 618 -23.66 56.26 -10.19
N ALA A 619 -23.88 55.73 -11.40
CA ALA A 619 -24.73 54.57 -11.61
C ALA A 619 -23.99 53.25 -11.31
N THR A 620 -23.79 52.97 -10.01
CA THR A 620 -23.05 51.79 -9.51
C THR A 620 -23.91 50.77 -8.76
N GLY A 621 -25.23 50.98 -8.71
CA GLY A 621 -26.19 50.03 -8.15
C GLY A 621 -26.58 48.91 -9.12
N ASN A 622 -27.24 47.88 -8.60
CA ASN A 622 -27.80 46.79 -9.42
C ASN A 622 -29.03 47.21 -10.26
N THR A 623 -29.46 48.47 -10.15
CA THR A 623 -30.53 49.05 -10.97
C THR A 623 -30.13 50.40 -11.55
N LEU A 624 -30.76 50.77 -12.66
CA LEU A 624 -30.65 52.08 -13.30
C LEU A 624 -32.06 52.61 -13.59
N ASN A 625 -32.44 53.73 -12.99
CA ASN A 625 -33.67 54.43 -13.31
C ASN A 625 -33.43 55.34 -14.53
N LEU A 626 -34.06 55.05 -15.67
CA LEU A 626 -33.88 55.85 -16.90
C LEU A 626 -34.53 57.24 -16.79
N ALA A 627 -35.59 57.40 -15.98
CA ALA A 627 -36.26 58.68 -15.74
C ALA A 627 -35.38 59.71 -14.98
N THR A 628 -34.17 59.33 -14.58
CA THR A 628 -33.19 60.24 -13.98
C THR A 628 -32.37 60.89 -15.09
N ALA A 629 -32.48 62.21 -15.22
CA ALA A 629 -31.87 62.99 -16.30
C ALA A 629 -30.38 62.65 -16.52
N GLY A 630 -30.07 62.18 -17.73
CA GLY A 630 -28.73 61.75 -18.15
C GLY A 630 -28.53 60.24 -18.25
N ASN A 631 -29.35 59.42 -17.57
CA ASN A 631 -29.19 57.96 -17.55
C ASN A 631 -29.56 57.29 -18.88
N GLY A 632 -30.61 57.76 -19.56
CA GLY A 632 -30.99 57.31 -20.89
C GLY A 632 -32.11 58.15 -21.50
N SER A 633 -32.19 58.12 -22.83
CA SER A 633 -33.15 58.84 -23.67
C SER A 633 -33.52 57.96 -24.87
N LYS A 634 -34.65 58.24 -25.52
CA LYS A 634 -35.10 57.62 -26.79
C LYS A 634 -33.94 57.33 -27.76
N GLY A 635 -33.70 56.04 -28.04
CA GLY A 635 -32.66 55.55 -28.94
C GLY A 635 -31.29 55.23 -28.30
N ASP A 636 -31.08 55.49 -27.01
CA ASP A 636 -29.82 55.13 -26.34
C ASP A 636 -29.63 53.61 -26.21
N LEU A 637 -28.37 53.19 -26.35
CA LEU A 637 -27.92 51.83 -26.04
C LEU A 637 -27.36 51.79 -24.62
N ILE A 638 -28.03 51.04 -23.73
CA ILE A 638 -27.65 50.88 -22.33
C ILE A 638 -27.04 49.50 -22.09
N THR A 639 -25.90 49.46 -21.41
CA THR A 639 -25.23 48.24 -20.94
C THR A 639 -24.84 48.36 -19.46
N VAL A 640 -24.48 47.25 -18.83
CA VAL A 640 -23.88 47.23 -17.49
C VAL A 640 -22.62 46.36 -17.48
N GLU A 641 -21.54 46.88 -16.91
CA GLU A 641 -20.33 46.12 -16.56
C GLU A 641 -20.44 45.63 -15.11
N VAL A 642 -20.18 44.35 -14.87
CA VAL A 642 -20.22 43.74 -13.53
C VAL A 642 -18.96 42.94 -13.24
N LYS A 643 -18.48 43.03 -12.00
CA LYS A 643 -17.43 42.17 -11.42
C LYS A 643 -17.95 41.51 -10.15
N ALA A 644 -17.70 40.21 -9.99
CA ALA A 644 -17.87 39.51 -8.72
C ALA A 644 -16.68 39.82 -7.79
N TYR A 645 -16.93 39.77 -6.48
CA TYR A 645 -15.96 39.90 -5.41
C TYR A 645 -16.33 38.94 -4.27
N ASP A 646 -15.44 37.99 -4.00
CA ASP A 646 -15.51 36.90 -3.02
C ASP A 646 -15.24 37.34 -1.56
N GLY A 647 -14.67 38.55 -1.37
CA GLY A 647 -14.11 39.02 -0.09
C GLY A 647 -12.60 39.30 -0.14
N SER A 648 -11.94 38.93 -1.25
CA SER A 648 -10.50 38.74 -1.40
C SER A 648 -9.92 39.21 -2.74
N ALA A 649 -10.60 38.95 -3.84
CA ALA A 649 -10.20 39.13 -5.23
C ALA A 649 -11.42 39.47 -6.11
N TYR A 650 -11.18 40.16 -7.23
CA TYR A 650 -12.23 40.46 -8.22
C TYR A 650 -12.17 39.49 -9.40
N SER A 651 -13.33 39.15 -9.94
CA SER A 651 -13.43 38.50 -11.25
C SER A 651 -12.93 39.43 -12.36
N THR A 652 -12.72 38.85 -13.56
CA THR A 652 -12.75 39.66 -14.78
C THR A 652 -14.11 40.36 -14.93
N ALA A 653 -14.10 41.53 -15.58
CA ALA A 653 -15.32 42.28 -15.86
C ALA A 653 -16.14 41.60 -16.95
N LEU A 654 -17.45 41.45 -16.73
CA LEU A 654 -18.39 40.98 -17.75
C LEU A 654 -19.37 42.11 -18.08
N THR A 655 -19.52 42.42 -19.37
CA THR A 655 -20.50 43.43 -19.85
C THR A 655 -21.73 42.72 -20.40
N SER A 656 -22.92 43.26 -20.11
CA SER A 656 -24.19 42.74 -20.63
C SER A 656 -24.32 42.94 -22.15
N SER A 657 -25.27 42.22 -22.76
CA SER A 657 -25.89 42.67 -24.01
C SER A 657 -26.52 44.06 -23.81
N SER A 658 -26.60 44.86 -24.88
CA SER A 658 -27.25 46.17 -24.86
C SER A 658 -28.77 46.06 -24.99
N VAL A 659 -29.48 46.87 -24.22
CA VAL A 659 -30.90 47.21 -24.45
C VAL A 659 -31.00 48.58 -25.13
N THR A 660 -32.01 48.79 -25.97
CA THR A 660 -32.26 50.09 -26.62
C THR A 660 -33.46 50.75 -25.95
N VAL A 661 -33.33 52.01 -25.56
CA VAL A 661 -34.43 52.75 -24.90
C VAL A 661 -35.46 53.22 -25.92
N ALA A 662 -36.72 52.88 -25.70
CA ALA A 662 -37.87 53.22 -26.54
C ALA A 662 -38.64 54.44 -26.03
N ASP A 663 -39.56 54.92 -26.86
CA ASP A 663 -40.44 56.07 -26.60
C ASP A 663 -41.38 55.87 -25.41
N THR A 664 -41.55 56.88 -24.58
CA THR A 664 -42.66 56.98 -23.62
C THR A 664 -43.83 57.71 -24.28
N ALA A 665 -45.07 57.36 -23.89
CA ALA A 665 -46.26 58.06 -24.39
C ALA A 665 -46.58 59.24 -23.45
N PRO A 666 -47.08 60.37 -23.97
CA PRO A 666 -47.19 61.60 -23.19
C PRO A 666 -48.38 61.50 -22.24
N VAL A 667 -48.29 62.11 -21.06
CA VAL A 667 -49.31 61.98 -20.01
C VAL A 667 -49.98 63.32 -19.78
N VAL A 668 -51.29 63.41 -20.04
CA VAL A 668 -52.12 64.51 -19.51
C VAL A 668 -52.26 64.28 -18.00
N ALA A 669 -51.38 64.89 -17.22
CA ALA A 669 -51.33 64.71 -15.77
C ALA A 669 -52.54 65.35 -15.07
N LEU A 670 -53.03 66.47 -15.60
CA LEU A 670 -54.22 67.15 -15.10
C LEU A 670 -54.88 67.98 -16.21
N VAL A 671 -56.21 68.07 -16.17
CA VAL A 671 -56.97 69.12 -16.87
C VAL A 671 -57.75 69.91 -15.82
N THR A 672 -57.36 71.16 -15.60
CA THR A 672 -58.09 72.06 -14.69
C THR A 672 -59.19 72.79 -15.45
N LEU A 673 -60.36 72.88 -14.83
CA LEU A 673 -61.41 73.81 -15.21
C LEU A 673 -61.36 74.99 -14.24
N THR A 674 -61.00 76.16 -14.74
CA THR A 674 -60.83 77.38 -13.94
C THR A 674 -61.96 78.37 -14.22
N PRO A 675 -62.60 78.95 -13.17
CA PRO A 675 -62.51 78.60 -11.75
C PRO A 675 -63.17 77.26 -11.40
N THR A 676 -62.66 76.59 -10.36
CA THR A 676 -63.04 75.22 -9.95
C THR A 676 -64.37 75.12 -9.23
N ASN A 677 -64.80 76.20 -8.58
CA ASN A 677 -66.14 76.36 -8.04
C ASN A 677 -66.87 77.36 -8.95
N PRO A 678 -67.23 76.98 -10.20
CA PRO A 678 -67.95 77.88 -11.09
C PRO A 678 -69.31 78.18 -10.47
N ASN A 679 -69.74 79.44 -10.55
CA ASN A 679 -71.16 79.78 -10.48
C ASN A 679 -71.72 79.87 -11.92
N THR A 680 -73.02 80.11 -12.07
CA THR A 680 -73.69 80.14 -13.39
C THR A 680 -73.28 81.28 -14.33
N SER A 681 -72.48 82.26 -13.90
CA SER A 681 -71.95 83.32 -14.76
C SER A 681 -70.46 83.14 -15.11
N THR A 682 -69.98 81.90 -15.15
CA THR A 682 -68.54 81.59 -15.25
C THR A 682 -68.10 81.28 -16.70
N LEU A 683 -67.05 81.97 -17.17
CA LEU A 683 -66.25 81.49 -18.30
C LEU A 683 -65.29 80.41 -17.79
N LEU A 684 -65.53 79.14 -18.15
CA LEU A 684 -64.61 78.05 -17.84
C LEU A 684 -63.46 78.00 -18.85
N THR A 685 -62.23 78.03 -18.32
CA THR A 685 -61.03 77.76 -19.13
C THR A 685 -60.49 76.37 -18.77
N ALA A 686 -60.34 75.52 -19.78
CA ALA A 686 -59.66 74.25 -19.70
C ALA A 686 -58.16 74.46 -19.87
N THR A 687 -57.40 74.36 -18.77
CA THR A 687 -55.94 74.39 -18.81
C THR A 687 -55.41 72.98 -18.60
N PRO A 688 -55.04 72.25 -19.67
CA PRO A 688 -54.36 70.98 -19.55
C PRO A 688 -52.88 71.21 -19.20
N THR A 689 -52.40 70.49 -18.20
CA THR A 689 -50.97 70.28 -17.98
C THR A 689 -50.69 68.82 -18.31
N GLY A 690 -50.28 68.60 -19.56
CA GLY A 690 -49.57 67.38 -19.93
C GLY A 690 -48.08 67.55 -19.67
N GLU A 691 -47.45 66.47 -19.26
CA GLU A 691 -46.01 66.31 -19.23
C GLU A 691 -45.63 65.16 -20.16
N ASP A 692 -44.56 65.36 -20.92
CA ASP A 692 -43.84 64.29 -21.59
C ASP A 692 -42.49 64.10 -20.88
N LEU A 693 -42.08 62.85 -20.73
CA LEU A 693 -40.82 62.47 -20.10
C LEU A 693 -39.65 62.50 -21.09
N ASP A 694 -39.93 62.43 -22.40
CA ASP A 694 -38.93 62.56 -23.46
C ASP A 694 -38.61 64.03 -23.81
N GLY A 695 -39.53 64.95 -23.46
CA GLY A 695 -39.39 66.40 -23.57
C GLY A 695 -39.92 67.00 -24.88
N ASP A 696 -40.66 66.23 -25.68
CA ASP A 696 -41.21 66.65 -26.97
C ASP A 696 -42.42 67.62 -26.81
N PRO A 697 -42.63 68.56 -27.76
CA PRO A 697 -43.58 69.66 -27.59
C PRO A 697 -45.04 69.24 -27.79
N LEU A 698 -45.81 69.19 -26.69
CA LEU A 698 -47.20 68.71 -26.67
C LEU A 698 -48.21 69.61 -27.41
N THR A 699 -49.12 68.95 -28.12
CA THR A 699 -50.34 69.52 -28.71
C THR A 699 -51.59 68.88 -28.09
N TYR A 700 -52.72 69.61 -28.04
CA TYR A 700 -53.93 69.21 -27.29
C TYR A 700 -55.23 69.34 -28.11
N SER A 701 -56.14 68.39 -27.95
CA SER A 701 -57.51 68.42 -28.53
C SER A 701 -58.59 68.33 -27.45
N TYR A 702 -59.67 69.12 -27.56
CA TYR A 702 -60.69 69.29 -26.51
C TYR A 702 -62.09 68.84 -26.97
N VAL A 703 -62.85 68.20 -26.07
CA VAL A 703 -64.27 67.86 -26.26
C VAL A 703 -65.06 68.21 -25.00
N TRP A 704 -65.97 69.18 -25.06
CA TRP A 704 -66.76 69.63 -23.90
C TRP A 704 -68.08 68.88 -23.74
N THR A 705 -68.50 68.69 -22.49
CA THR A 705 -69.75 68.01 -22.12
C THR A 705 -70.52 68.77 -21.03
N LYS A 706 -71.85 68.78 -21.14
CA LYS A 706 -72.80 69.18 -20.09
C LYS A 706 -73.61 67.95 -19.72
N ASN A 707 -73.60 67.56 -18.44
CA ASN A 707 -74.32 66.39 -17.92
C ASN A 707 -74.09 65.14 -18.80
N ASN A 708 -72.81 64.84 -19.07
CA ASN A 708 -72.30 63.75 -19.93
C ASN A 708 -72.73 63.77 -21.41
N ASN A 709 -73.39 64.83 -21.89
CA ASN A 709 -73.73 64.99 -23.31
C ASN A 709 -72.77 65.98 -23.98
N VAL A 710 -72.29 65.67 -25.19
CA VAL A 710 -71.31 66.51 -25.92
C VAL A 710 -71.94 67.82 -26.38
N ILE A 711 -71.28 68.93 -26.08
CA ILE A 711 -71.71 70.27 -26.51
C ILE A 711 -71.22 70.49 -27.94
N ALA A 712 -72.12 70.28 -28.91
CA ALA A 712 -71.78 70.31 -30.33
C ALA A 712 -71.14 71.64 -30.77
N GLY A 713 -70.01 71.55 -31.47
CA GLY A 713 -69.24 72.70 -31.97
C GLY A 713 -68.22 73.29 -30.99
N GLN A 714 -68.17 72.84 -29.72
CA GLN A 714 -67.21 73.36 -28.73
C GLN A 714 -65.96 72.46 -28.65
N THR A 715 -64.92 72.82 -29.40
CA THR A 715 -63.63 72.10 -29.48
C THR A 715 -62.40 72.94 -29.10
N GLY A 716 -62.61 74.16 -28.59
CA GLY A 716 -61.55 75.04 -28.08
C GLY A 716 -61.24 74.82 -26.59
N ALA A 717 -60.22 75.51 -26.08
CA ALA A 717 -59.79 75.42 -24.67
C ALA A 717 -60.69 76.17 -23.66
N THR A 718 -61.85 76.69 -24.08
CA THR A 718 -62.75 77.49 -23.23
C THR A 718 -64.22 77.18 -23.50
N LEU A 719 -65.05 77.20 -22.46
CA LEU A 719 -66.51 77.12 -22.54
C LEU A 719 -67.14 78.21 -21.68
N ASP A 720 -67.87 79.12 -22.30
CA ASP A 720 -68.59 80.20 -21.60
C ASP A 720 -69.93 79.67 -21.06
N LEU A 721 -70.08 79.53 -19.74
CA LEU A 721 -71.35 79.05 -19.15
C LEU A 721 -72.48 80.10 -19.24
N SER A 722 -72.17 81.37 -19.50
CA SER A 722 -73.20 82.40 -19.73
C SER A 722 -73.88 82.28 -21.09
N VAL A 723 -73.31 81.51 -22.03
CA VAL A 723 -73.91 81.21 -23.32
C VAL A 723 -75.00 80.14 -23.14
N ALA A 724 -76.21 80.49 -23.59
CA ALA A 724 -77.40 79.65 -23.43
C ALA A 724 -77.20 78.23 -23.98
N GLY A 725 -77.25 77.25 -23.07
CA GLY A 725 -77.00 75.83 -23.36
C GLY A 725 -75.78 75.26 -22.63
N ASN A 726 -74.85 76.08 -22.14
CA ASN A 726 -73.55 75.60 -21.67
C ASN A 726 -73.48 75.15 -20.20
N GLY A 727 -74.18 75.78 -19.24
CA GLY A 727 -74.21 75.29 -17.84
C GLY A 727 -75.05 76.10 -16.83
N ASP A 728 -75.84 75.40 -16.03
CA ASP A 728 -76.79 75.92 -15.03
C ASP A 728 -76.40 75.54 -13.58
N ASN A 729 -77.14 76.01 -12.57
CA ASN A 729 -76.77 75.80 -11.16
C ASN A 729 -77.00 74.34 -10.72
N GLY A 730 -75.92 73.61 -10.48
CA GLY A 730 -75.96 72.18 -10.18
C GLY A 730 -75.81 71.29 -11.41
N ASP A 731 -75.62 71.86 -12.61
CA ASP A 731 -75.08 71.11 -13.73
C ASP A 731 -73.66 70.63 -13.44
N VAL A 732 -73.27 69.60 -14.17
CA VAL A 732 -71.99 68.92 -14.09
C VAL A 732 -71.27 69.11 -15.42
N ILE A 733 -70.27 69.99 -15.44
CA ILE A 733 -69.52 70.35 -16.66
C ILE A 733 -68.14 69.68 -16.64
N ALA A 734 -67.77 69.05 -17.75
CA ALA A 734 -66.46 68.41 -17.92
C ALA A 734 -65.95 68.52 -19.35
N VAL A 735 -64.63 68.51 -19.51
CA VAL A 735 -63.94 68.47 -20.81
C VAL A 735 -63.03 67.25 -20.87
N THR A 736 -63.02 66.55 -22.00
CA THR A 736 -62.04 65.51 -22.29
C THR A 736 -60.94 66.10 -23.15
N VAL A 737 -59.69 65.89 -22.74
CA VAL A 737 -58.48 66.34 -23.46
C VAL A 737 -57.58 65.16 -23.77
N THR A 738 -57.00 65.14 -24.95
CA THR A 738 -55.93 64.21 -25.35
C THR A 738 -54.71 65.02 -25.75
N ALA A 739 -53.51 64.60 -25.35
CA ALA A 739 -52.24 65.17 -25.78
C ALA A 739 -51.58 64.30 -26.86
N ASN A 740 -50.77 64.92 -27.72
CA ASN A 740 -49.93 64.25 -28.72
C ASN A 740 -48.59 64.99 -28.85
N ASP A 741 -47.49 64.22 -28.90
CA ASP A 741 -46.10 64.70 -28.96
C ASP A 741 -45.52 64.71 -30.41
N GLY A 742 -46.29 64.25 -31.39
CA GLY A 742 -45.89 64.04 -32.80
C GLY A 742 -45.58 62.58 -33.18
N SER A 743 -45.40 61.69 -32.20
CA SER A 743 -45.11 60.25 -32.32
C SER A 743 -46.24 59.39 -31.74
N LEU A 744 -46.70 59.70 -30.52
CA LEU A 744 -47.69 58.98 -29.73
C LEU A 744 -48.76 59.92 -29.14
N SER A 745 -49.90 59.34 -28.74
CA SER A 745 -50.99 60.07 -28.09
C SER A 745 -51.19 59.56 -26.67
N SER A 746 -51.56 60.47 -25.77
CA SER A 746 -51.97 60.14 -24.42
C SER A 746 -53.24 59.29 -24.40
N ALA A 747 -53.52 58.64 -23.26
CA ALA A 747 -54.90 58.28 -22.95
C ALA A 747 -55.77 59.57 -22.86
N PRO A 748 -57.05 59.54 -23.27
CA PRO A 748 -57.94 60.68 -23.13
C PRO A 748 -58.25 60.93 -21.64
N PHE A 749 -57.91 62.12 -21.14
CA PHE A 749 -58.14 62.54 -19.77
C PHE A 749 -59.36 63.45 -19.70
N THR A 750 -60.39 63.03 -18.96
CA THR A 750 -61.53 63.89 -18.64
C THR A 750 -61.23 64.68 -17.37
N SER A 751 -61.37 66.00 -17.42
CA SER A 751 -61.24 66.89 -16.27
C SER A 751 -62.11 66.42 -15.12
N ALA A 752 -61.69 66.66 -13.88
CA ALA A 752 -62.60 66.56 -12.74
C ALA A 752 -63.86 67.40 -13.05
N PRO A 753 -65.06 66.82 -13.01
CA PRO A 753 -66.27 67.55 -13.37
C PRO A 753 -66.52 68.66 -12.35
N VAL A 754 -66.68 69.88 -12.83
CA VAL A 754 -67.03 71.01 -11.96
C VAL A 754 -68.54 71.05 -11.80
N THR A 755 -68.99 70.61 -10.63
CA THR A 755 -70.32 70.94 -10.11
C THR A 755 -70.20 72.23 -9.29
N VAL A 756 -71.26 73.01 -9.26
CA VAL A 756 -71.34 74.36 -8.69
C VAL A 756 -71.37 74.32 -7.11
N VAL A 757 -70.31 73.81 -6.40
CA VAL A 757 -70.27 73.44 -4.91
C VAL A 757 -68.85 73.45 -4.15
N ASP A 758 -68.56 72.64 -3.05
CA ASP A 758 -67.40 72.75 -2.03
C ASP A 758 -66.89 71.45 -1.16
N PRO A 759 -65.78 71.48 -0.31
CA PRO A 759 -65.00 70.34 0.40
C PRO A 759 -64.84 70.36 2.03
N VAL A 760 -63.97 69.74 2.92
CA VAL A 760 -62.63 68.97 3.11
C VAL A 760 -62.48 68.18 4.51
N VAL A 761 -61.61 67.12 4.78
CA VAL A 761 -61.26 66.48 6.15
C VAL A 761 -59.84 65.72 6.39
N THR A 762 -59.59 64.87 7.47
CA THR A 762 -58.25 64.42 8.11
C THR A 762 -58.04 62.96 8.77
N PRO A 763 -56.83 62.48 9.28
CA PRO A 763 -56.40 61.04 9.60
C PRO A 763 -55.70 60.60 11.01
N THR A 764 -55.15 59.35 11.22
CA THR A 764 -54.65 58.70 12.55
C THR A 764 -53.35 57.74 12.63
N LEU A 765 -53.20 56.68 13.52
CA LEU A 765 -51.91 55.95 13.98
C LEU A 765 -51.96 54.40 14.42
N GLN A 766 -50.83 53.62 14.63
CA GLN A 766 -50.79 52.13 14.96
C GLN A 766 -49.46 51.39 15.51
N VAL A 767 -49.48 50.07 15.88
CA VAL A 767 -48.35 49.06 16.11
C VAL A 767 -48.33 47.89 15.08
N THR A 768 -47.19 47.21 14.83
CA THR A 768 -47.02 46.30 13.65
C THR A 768 -46.71 44.79 13.82
N SER A 769 -45.72 44.29 14.60
CA SER A 769 -45.41 42.82 14.59
C SER A 769 -44.65 42.23 15.81
N VAL A 770 -44.76 40.89 16.02
CA VAL A 770 -44.11 40.10 17.10
C VAL A 770 -43.77 38.66 16.64
N THR A 771 -42.59 38.11 16.99
CA THR A 771 -42.18 36.70 16.72
C THR A 771 -41.35 36.05 17.84
N VAL A 772 -41.19 34.72 17.78
CA VAL A 772 -40.37 33.88 18.69
C VAL A 772 -39.17 33.29 17.93
N ASN A 773 -38.02 33.18 18.61
CA ASN A 773 -36.78 32.62 18.08
C ASN A 773 -36.09 31.70 19.13
N PRO A 774 -35.60 30.50 18.78
CA PRO A 774 -35.67 29.84 17.48
C PRO A 774 -37.10 29.43 17.11
N GLY A 775 -37.40 29.40 15.80
CA GLY A 775 -38.73 29.04 15.28
C GLY A 775 -39.11 27.55 15.40
N LYS A 776 -38.20 26.72 15.90
CA LYS A 776 -38.36 25.28 16.17
C LYS A 776 -37.51 24.90 17.41
N PRO A 777 -37.94 25.25 18.62
CA PRO A 777 -37.18 24.95 19.83
C PRO A 777 -37.26 23.46 20.19
N GLN A 778 -36.23 22.94 20.86
CA GLN A 778 -36.21 21.56 21.37
C GLN A 778 -36.53 21.52 22.87
N THR A 779 -36.84 20.35 23.42
CA THR A 779 -37.10 20.10 24.86
C THR A 779 -35.98 20.61 25.79
N ASN A 780 -34.77 20.80 25.27
CA ASN A 780 -33.59 21.29 25.98
C ASN A 780 -33.09 22.69 25.54
N SER A 781 -33.96 23.53 24.97
CA SER A 781 -33.59 24.83 24.36
C SER A 781 -34.14 26.07 25.07
N ASP A 782 -33.43 27.19 24.99
CA ASP A 782 -33.96 28.53 25.28
C ASP A 782 -34.79 29.10 24.09
N VAL A 783 -35.80 29.93 24.39
CA VAL A 783 -36.55 30.75 23.43
C VAL A 783 -36.54 32.24 23.78
N ALA A 784 -36.71 33.12 22.77
CA ALA A 784 -36.61 34.58 22.87
C ALA A 784 -37.63 35.34 22.00
N ALA A 785 -38.02 36.56 22.40
CA ALA A 785 -39.00 37.40 21.69
C ALA A 785 -38.39 38.56 20.83
N VAL A 786 -39.10 38.95 19.75
CA VAL A 786 -38.75 40.03 18.79
C VAL A 786 -40.00 40.86 18.41
N VAL A 787 -39.90 42.19 18.19
CA VAL A 787 -41.03 43.15 18.19
C VAL A 787 -40.82 44.38 17.26
N VAL A 788 -41.89 44.94 16.63
CA VAL A 788 -41.88 46.18 15.80
C VAL A 788 -43.14 47.08 16.02
N ALA A 789 -43.02 48.41 15.89
CA ALA A 789 -44.07 49.43 16.14
C ALA A 789 -43.90 50.74 15.33
N THR A 790 -44.94 51.60 15.24
CA THR A 790 -44.91 52.96 14.64
C THR A 790 -45.64 54.01 15.52
N GLY A 791 -45.63 55.30 15.15
CA GLY A 791 -46.37 56.35 15.89
C GLY A 791 -46.02 57.79 15.49
N PRO A 792 -46.66 58.80 16.13
CA PRO A 792 -46.34 60.22 15.95
C PRO A 792 -44.86 60.53 16.19
N ALA A 793 -44.30 61.43 15.37
CA ALA A 793 -42.87 61.73 15.36
C ALA A 793 -42.34 62.15 16.74
N GLY A 794 -41.30 61.46 17.22
CA GLY A 794 -40.61 61.75 18.48
C GLY A 794 -41.08 60.98 19.72
N ALA A 795 -42.11 60.13 19.63
CA ALA A 795 -42.61 59.37 20.77
C ALA A 795 -41.70 58.17 21.15
N LYS A 796 -41.33 58.05 22.44
CA LYS A 796 -40.51 56.95 22.97
C LYS A 796 -41.37 55.74 23.32
N ILE A 797 -41.02 54.54 22.83
CA ILE A 797 -41.82 53.31 22.96
C ILE A 797 -41.19 52.30 23.94
N SER A 798 -42.02 51.65 24.77
CA SER A 798 -41.64 50.60 25.73
C SER A 798 -42.52 49.34 25.59
N TYR A 799 -42.02 48.17 26.03
CA TYR A 799 -42.65 46.85 25.86
C TYR A 799 -42.81 46.04 27.16
N SER A 800 -43.72 45.06 27.14
CA SER A 800 -43.97 44.05 28.20
C SER A 800 -44.20 42.66 27.59
N TYR A 801 -43.77 41.57 28.24
CA TYR A 801 -43.86 40.20 27.71
C TYR A 801 -44.65 39.26 28.65
N GLN A 802 -45.32 38.25 28.07
CA GLN A 802 -45.88 37.10 28.79
C GLN A 802 -45.83 35.85 27.89
N TRP A 803 -45.11 34.83 28.32
CA TRP A 803 -45.04 33.53 27.61
C TRP A 803 -46.27 32.66 27.87
N LYS A 804 -46.62 31.82 26.89
CA LYS A 804 -47.80 30.96 26.89
C LYS A 804 -47.46 29.57 26.33
N LYS A 805 -47.84 28.50 27.05
CA LYS A 805 -47.83 27.09 26.63
C LYS A 805 -49.25 26.67 26.29
N ASN A 806 -49.47 26.18 25.07
CA ASN A 806 -50.78 25.81 24.53
C ASN A 806 -51.84 26.92 24.72
N GLY A 807 -51.43 28.17 24.46
CA GLY A 807 -52.25 29.37 24.63
C GLY A 807 -52.47 29.84 26.08
N THR A 808 -52.04 29.08 27.09
CA THR A 808 -52.20 29.40 28.51
C THR A 808 -50.93 30.04 29.07
N ASN A 809 -51.05 31.14 29.82
CA ASN A 809 -49.91 31.85 30.42
C ASN A 809 -49.05 30.92 31.30
N LEU A 810 -47.74 30.90 31.07
CA LEU A 810 -46.78 30.22 31.95
C LEU A 810 -46.51 31.08 33.20
N PRO A 811 -46.74 30.57 34.43
CA PRO A 811 -46.55 31.36 35.65
C PRO A 811 -45.10 31.76 35.88
N GLY A 812 -44.86 33.07 35.99
CA GLY A 812 -43.53 33.65 36.23
C GLY A 812 -42.71 33.94 34.96
N GLU A 813 -43.08 33.38 33.82
CA GLU A 813 -42.34 33.56 32.55
C GLU A 813 -42.75 34.87 31.84
N THR A 814 -42.24 35.98 32.37
CA THR A 814 -42.46 37.36 31.86
C THR A 814 -41.18 38.02 31.31
N GLY A 815 -40.08 37.28 31.26
CA GLY A 815 -38.82 37.71 30.65
C GLY A 815 -38.89 37.77 29.12
N ARG A 816 -37.90 38.43 28.50
CA ARG A 816 -37.73 38.39 27.03
C ARG A 816 -37.35 36.99 26.52
N THR A 817 -36.84 36.14 27.41
CA THR A 817 -36.41 34.75 27.16
C THR A 817 -37.08 33.78 28.13
N MET A 818 -37.07 32.49 27.80
CA MET A 818 -37.59 31.39 28.62
C MET A 818 -36.83 30.08 28.30
N ASP A 819 -36.47 29.33 29.33
CA ASP A 819 -35.82 28.01 29.27
C ASP A 819 -36.88 26.89 29.19
N LEU A 820 -36.74 25.92 28.29
CA LEU A 820 -37.64 24.77 28.16
C LEU A 820 -37.19 23.51 28.93
N ALA A 821 -35.89 23.37 29.23
CA ALA A 821 -35.37 22.25 30.04
C ALA A 821 -35.88 22.31 31.49
N LYS A 822 -36.26 23.51 31.94
CA LYS A 822 -36.97 23.75 33.19
C LYS A 822 -38.33 23.04 33.21
N THR A 823 -38.48 22.07 34.12
CA THR A 823 -39.65 21.19 34.26
C THR A 823 -40.99 21.95 34.19
N GLY A 824 -41.80 21.61 33.18
CA GLY A 824 -43.13 22.16 32.93
C GLY A 824 -43.21 23.24 31.85
N ASN A 825 -42.10 23.90 31.49
CA ASN A 825 -42.12 25.02 30.54
C ASN A 825 -42.41 24.60 29.08
N GLY A 826 -41.92 23.44 28.63
CA GLY A 826 -42.30 22.88 27.32
C GLY A 826 -41.87 21.43 27.13
N ASP A 827 -42.87 20.55 27.02
CA ASP A 827 -42.73 19.15 26.64
C ASP A 827 -42.87 19.02 25.11
N ARG A 828 -42.43 17.91 24.51
CA ARG A 828 -42.55 17.70 23.05
C ARG A 828 -44.01 17.82 22.59
N GLY A 829 -44.21 18.64 21.56
CA GLY A 829 -45.52 18.90 20.96
C GLY A 829 -46.24 20.13 21.51
N ASP A 830 -45.75 20.74 22.59
CA ASP A 830 -46.32 21.99 23.12
C ASP A 830 -46.17 23.16 22.13
N LEU A 831 -47.18 24.03 22.12
CA LEU A 831 -47.21 25.27 21.33
C LEU A 831 -46.84 26.47 22.21
N ILE A 832 -45.65 27.02 22.02
CA ILE A 832 -45.10 28.16 22.76
C ILE A 832 -45.34 29.46 21.99
N SER A 833 -45.86 30.50 22.67
CA SER A 833 -46.06 31.84 22.10
C SER A 833 -45.85 32.95 23.15
N VAL A 834 -45.74 34.21 22.70
CA VAL A 834 -45.54 35.37 23.58
C VAL A 834 -46.48 36.53 23.21
N GLU A 835 -47.12 37.16 24.20
CA GLU A 835 -47.89 38.40 24.03
C GLU A 835 -47.05 39.63 24.34
N VAL A 836 -47.15 40.67 23.49
CA VAL A 836 -46.47 41.95 23.65
C VAL A 836 -47.42 43.13 23.43
N ARG A 837 -47.17 44.23 24.15
CA ARG A 837 -47.85 45.53 24.02
C ARG A 837 -46.79 46.62 23.86
N ALA A 838 -47.15 47.71 23.18
CA ALA A 838 -46.31 48.90 23.09
C ALA A 838 -47.02 50.12 23.68
N THR A 839 -46.28 51.00 24.36
CA THR A 839 -46.84 52.26 24.88
C THR A 839 -45.85 53.41 24.74
N THR A 840 -46.38 54.60 24.48
CA THR A 840 -45.66 55.89 24.53
C THR A 840 -45.86 56.63 25.85
N GLY A 841 -46.57 56.02 26.82
CA GLY A 841 -47.03 56.64 28.06
C GLY A 841 -48.32 57.44 27.88
N ALA A 842 -48.49 58.16 26.76
CA ALA A 842 -49.72 58.89 26.44
C ALA A 842 -50.71 58.07 25.57
N LEU A 843 -50.19 57.20 24.71
CA LEU A 843 -50.98 56.34 23.83
C LEU A 843 -50.44 54.90 23.92
N THR A 844 -51.34 53.94 24.02
CA THR A 844 -51.00 52.51 24.20
C THR A 844 -51.65 51.72 23.08
N SER A 845 -50.90 50.79 22.50
CA SER A 845 -51.38 49.95 21.41
C SER A 845 -52.36 48.88 21.88
N THR A 846 -53.09 48.30 20.94
CA THR A 846 -53.61 46.94 21.10
C THR A 846 -52.46 45.95 21.33
N PRO A 847 -52.69 44.84 22.06
CA PRO A 847 -51.71 43.75 22.17
C PRO A 847 -51.54 43.03 20.84
N VAL A 848 -50.34 42.48 20.63
CA VAL A 848 -50.03 41.55 19.55
C VAL A 848 -49.40 40.30 20.17
N THR A 849 -49.93 39.13 19.85
CA THR A 849 -49.34 37.83 20.23
C THR A 849 -48.57 37.29 19.04
N SER A 850 -47.41 36.67 19.27
CA SER A 850 -46.67 35.96 18.22
C SER A 850 -47.49 34.80 17.65
N PRO A 851 -47.16 34.32 16.43
CA PRO A 851 -47.44 32.93 16.06
C PRO A 851 -46.87 31.98 17.12
N ALA A 852 -47.51 30.82 17.30
CA ALA A 852 -47.01 29.78 18.20
C ALA A 852 -46.03 28.85 17.48
N VAL A 853 -44.97 28.44 18.17
CA VAL A 853 -43.95 27.49 17.69
C VAL A 853 -44.06 26.17 18.45
N ALA A 854 -43.89 25.05 17.75
CA ALA A 854 -43.99 23.72 18.35
C ALA A 854 -42.64 23.27 18.92
N VAL A 855 -42.62 22.75 20.15
CA VAL A 855 -41.44 22.12 20.77
C VAL A 855 -41.22 20.74 20.15
N VAL A 856 -39.98 20.42 19.76
CA VAL A 856 -39.59 19.11 19.22
C VAL A 856 -38.68 18.35 20.20
N ASN A 857 -38.54 17.03 20.03
CA ASN A 857 -37.67 16.19 20.88
C ASN A 857 -36.21 16.67 20.82
N ALA A 858 -35.44 16.45 21.89
CA ALA A 858 -34.00 16.28 21.75
C ALA A 858 -33.72 14.93 21.07
N GLY A 859 -32.55 14.77 20.45
CA GLY A 859 -32.12 13.49 19.88
C GLY A 859 -31.01 12.85 20.70
N PRO A 860 -30.87 11.51 20.68
CA PRO A 860 -29.82 10.82 21.41
C PRO A 860 -28.43 11.15 20.88
N VAL A 861 -27.45 11.16 21.78
CA VAL A 861 -26.04 11.41 21.52
C VAL A 861 -25.27 10.10 21.61
N VAL A 862 -24.51 9.75 20.57
CA VAL A 862 -23.59 8.60 20.60
C VAL A 862 -22.34 8.98 21.41
N ASN A 863 -22.06 8.22 22.47
CA ASN A 863 -20.93 8.45 23.37
C ASN A 863 -19.68 7.68 22.94
N SER A 864 -19.86 6.48 22.36
CA SER A 864 -18.75 5.65 21.88
C SER A 864 -19.17 4.68 20.79
N LEU A 865 -18.21 4.32 19.93
CA LEU A 865 -18.33 3.27 18.92
C LEU A 865 -16.96 2.63 18.68
N SER A 866 -16.87 1.31 18.74
CA SER A 866 -15.68 0.53 18.36
C SER A 866 -16.06 -0.75 17.61
N LEU A 867 -15.06 -1.33 16.94
CA LEU A 867 -15.16 -2.63 16.28
C LEU A 867 -14.37 -3.69 17.06
N THR A 868 -14.87 -4.92 17.07
CA THR A 868 -14.20 -6.07 17.71
C THR A 868 -14.38 -7.33 16.86
N PRO A 869 -13.31 -8.12 16.60
CA PRO A 869 -11.91 -7.85 16.95
C PRO A 869 -11.28 -6.71 16.13
N SER A 870 -10.22 -6.10 16.65
CA SER A 870 -9.49 -5.00 15.98
C SER A 870 -8.59 -5.45 14.83
N ALA A 871 -8.28 -6.74 14.74
CA ALA A 871 -7.54 -7.37 13.65
C ALA A 871 -8.39 -8.50 13.04
N PRO A 872 -9.47 -8.18 12.31
CA PRO A 872 -10.35 -9.18 11.72
C PRO A 872 -9.67 -9.90 10.55
N LYS A 873 -10.20 -11.08 10.23
CA LYS A 873 -9.90 -11.83 9.00
C LYS A 873 -11.16 -11.99 8.16
N THR A 874 -11.00 -12.32 6.89
CA THR A 874 -12.09 -12.60 5.92
C THR A 874 -13.16 -13.59 6.42
N ASN A 875 -12.86 -14.47 7.39
CA ASN A 875 -13.85 -15.38 8.00
C ASN A 875 -14.37 -14.94 9.39
N THR A 876 -14.16 -13.67 9.76
CA THR A 876 -14.48 -13.13 11.09
C THR A 876 -15.85 -12.46 11.12
N ILE A 877 -16.63 -12.75 12.16
CA ILE A 877 -17.81 -11.95 12.51
C ILE A 877 -17.35 -10.72 13.30
N LEU A 878 -17.29 -9.57 12.62
CA LEU A 878 -17.09 -8.27 13.24
C LEU A 878 -18.32 -7.87 14.06
N ARG A 879 -18.08 -7.25 15.22
CA ARG A 879 -19.13 -6.73 16.11
C ARG A 879 -18.94 -5.23 16.33
N ALA A 880 -20.02 -4.47 16.15
CA ALA A 880 -20.09 -3.07 16.52
C ALA A 880 -20.47 -2.96 18.01
N ILE A 881 -19.59 -2.33 18.80
CA ILE A 881 -19.84 -2.04 20.22
C ILE A 881 -20.08 -0.54 20.33
N ALA A 882 -21.30 -0.15 20.68
CA ALA A 882 -21.72 1.25 20.73
C ALA A 882 -22.38 1.59 22.07
N SER A 883 -22.28 2.85 22.47
CA SER A 883 -23.09 3.41 23.56
C SER A 883 -23.58 4.81 23.21
N ALA A 884 -24.75 5.17 23.73
CA ALA A 884 -25.42 6.44 23.53
C ALA A 884 -26.23 6.82 24.77
N THR A 885 -26.51 8.12 24.91
CA THR A 885 -27.37 8.68 25.95
C THR A 885 -28.47 9.50 25.31
N ASP A 886 -29.69 9.35 25.78
CA ASP A 886 -30.81 10.18 25.38
C ASP A 886 -31.05 11.29 26.43
N PRO A 887 -31.17 12.58 26.04
CA PRO A 887 -31.38 13.67 26.99
C PRO A 887 -32.73 13.64 27.70
N ASP A 888 -33.78 13.16 27.01
CA ASP A 888 -35.15 13.10 27.52
C ASP A 888 -35.42 11.74 28.23
N GLY A 889 -34.48 10.79 28.12
CA GLY A 889 -34.48 9.48 28.81
C GLY A 889 -35.07 8.33 28.00
N ASP A 890 -35.31 8.55 26.70
CA ASP A 890 -36.02 7.61 25.83
C ASP A 890 -35.22 6.33 25.49
N ALA A 891 -35.93 5.28 25.10
CA ALA A 891 -35.33 3.98 24.79
C ALA A 891 -34.63 3.98 23.42
N ILE A 892 -33.29 3.94 23.44
CA ILE A 892 -32.44 4.06 22.24
C ILE A 892 -32.40 2.77 21.41
N VAL A 893 -32.67 2.89 20.11
CA VAL A 893 -32.42 1.88 19.08
C VAL A 893 -31.26 2.32 18.18
N TYR A 894 -30.36 1.39 17.83
CA TYR A 894 -29.25 1.66 16.90
C TYR A 894 -29.58 1.17 15.49
N MET A 895 -29.40 2.04 14.49
CA MET A 895 -29.32 1.66 13.08
C MET A 895 -27.85 1.52 12.70
N TYR A 896 -27.47 0.45 12.00
CA TYR A 896 -26.11 0.19 11.53
C TYR A 896 -26.06 0.26 10.01
N VAL A 897 -24.93 0.75 9.48
CA VAL A 897 -24.61 0.75 8.05
C VAL A 897 -23.14 0.35 7.93
N TRP A 898 -22.88 -0.88 7.47
CA TRP A 898 -21.52 -1.35 7.27
C TRP A 898 -20.95 -0.84 5.93
N MET A 899 -19.67 -0.51 5.95
CA MET A 899 -18.95 0.15 4.86
C MET A 899 -17.68 -0.64 4.53
N LYS A 900 -17.49 -0.97 3.25
CA LYS A 900 -16.27 -1.55 2.66
C LYS A 900 -15.73 -0.55 1.64
N ASN A 901 -14.46 -0.17 1.69
CA ASN A 901 -13.92 0.74 0.66
C ASN A 901 -14.47 2.18 0.75
N GLY A 902 -15.11 2.55 1.87
CA GLY A 902 -15.93 3.76 1.97
C GLY A 902 -17.31 3.67 1.28
N VAL A 903 -17.73 2.49 0.83
CA VAL A 903 -19.01 2.22 0.14
C VAL A 903 -19.93 1.35 1.00
N LYS A 904 -21.24 1.61 1.01
CA LYS A 904 -22.20 0.80 1.79
C LYS A 904 -22.24 -0.65 1.28
N ILE A 905 -22.12 -1.59 2.21
CA ILE A 905 -22.46 -3.01 2.02
C ILE A 905 -24.00 -3.15 2.06
N GLN A 906 -24.60 -3.74 1.02
CA GLN A 906 -26.05 -3.84 0.89
C GLN A 906 -26.61 -5.05 1.66
N GLY A 907 -27.67 -4.82 2.45
CA GLY A 907 -28.37 -5.87 3.21
C GLY A 907 -27.77 -6.21 4.59
N GLU A 908 -26.66 -5.58 4.98
CA GLU A 908 -26.04 -5.73 6.31
C GLU A 908 -26.33 -4.49 7.17
N ASP A 909 -27.49 -4.49 7.83
CA ASP A 909 -27.99 -3.37 8.64
C ASP A 909 -27.99 -3.64 10.17
N GLY A 910 -27.36 -4.76 10.60
CA GLY A 910 -27.33 -5.22 12.00
C GLY A 910 -26.03 -4.87 12.76
N SER A 911 -26.00 -5.17 14.06
CA SER A 911 -24.84 -4.89 14.95
C SER A 911 -23.60 -5.75 14.72
N THR A 912 -23.65 -6.65 13.74
CA THR A 912 -22.55 -7.55 13.35
C THR A 912 -22.46 -7.69 11.85
N LEU A 913 -21.23 -7.72 11.32
CA LEU A 913 -20.94 -8.07 9.92
C LEU A 913 -20.24 -9.42 9.88
N ASP A 914 -20.79 -10.36 9.13
CA ASP A 914 -20.12 -11.62 8.81
C ASP A 914 -19.31 -11.44 7.53
N LEU A 915 -17.98 -11.42 7.66
CA LEU A 915 -17.07 -11.26 6.52
C LEU A 915 -17.04 -12.51 5.63
N GLY A 916 -17.43 -13.68 6.14
CA GLY A 916 -17.46 -14.93 5.38
C GLY A 916 -18.58 -15.00 4.33
N LYS A 917 -19.42 -13.97 4.23
CA LYS A 917 -20.44 -13.82 3.18
C LYS A 917 -19.84 -13.14 1.94
N PRO A 918 -20.10 -13.64 0.71
CA PRO A 918 -19.58 -13.05 -0.52
C PRO A 918 -19.87 -11.54 -0.66
N GLY A 919 -18.82 -10.75 -0.85
CA GLY A 919 -18.90 -9.30 -1.03
C GLY A 919 -18.73 -8.46 0.24
N ASN A 920 -18.83 -9.05 1.44
CA ASN A 920 -18.74 -8.28 2.70
C ASN A 920 -17.32 -7.84 3.06
N GLY A 921 -16.28 -8.55 2.63
CA GLY A 921 -14.89 -8.12 2.82
C GLY A 921 -13.84 -9.16 2.44
N ASP A 922 -12.90 -8.76 1.59
CA ASP A 922 -11.80 -9.53 1.06
C ASP A 922 -10.47 -9.08 1.72
N THR A 923 -9.37 -9.81 1.54
CA THR A 923 -8.06 -9.42 2.14
C THR A 923 -7.62 -8.04 1.68
N GLY A 924 -7.25 -7.18 2.64
CA GLY A 924 -6.81 -5.82 2.38
C GLY A 924 -7.93 -4.78 2.33
N ASP A 925 -9.21 -5.19 2.29
CA ASP A 925 -10.32 -4.26 2.45
C ASP A 925 -10.29 -3.62 3.85
N LYS A 926 -10.74 -2.38 3.90
CA LYS A 926 -11.06 -1.63 5.10
C LYS A 926 -12.55 -1.68 5.38
N ILE A 927 -12.89 -2.11 6.59
CA ILE A 927 -14.25 -2.11 7.10
C ILE A 927 -14.42 -1.02 8.16
N SER A 928 -15.51 -0.27 8.04
CA SER A 928 -16.03 0.56 9.13
C SER A 928 -17.54 0.35 9.27
N VAL A 929 -18.11 0.78 10.39
CA VAL A 929 -19.56 0.85 10.57
C VAL A 929 -19.96 2.28 10.89
N LEU A 930 -20.97 2.78 10.19
CA LEU A 930 -21.66 4.03 10.51
C LEU A 930 -22.91 3.68 11.30
N ILE A 931 -23.09 4.29 12.47
CA ILE A 931 -24.30 4.12 13.28
C ILE A 931 -25.11 5.40 13.38
N LYS A 932 -26.41 5.25 13.63
CA LYS A 932 -27.25 6.29 14.23
C LYS A 932 -27.99 5.72 15.43
N ALA A 933 -27.92 6.42 16.55
CA ALA A 933 -28.86 6.22 17.65
C ALA A 933 -30.20 6.87 17.29
N ARG A 934 -31.31 6.30 17.76
CA ARG A 934 -32.68 6.81 17.60
C ARG A 934 -33.47 6.60 18.88
N ASP A 935 -34.09 7.65 19.37
CA ASP A 935 -35.35 7.56 20.12
C ASP A 935 -36.51 7.28 19.13
N TYR A 936 -37.75 7.24 19.60
CA TYR A 936 -38.91 6.97 18.75
C TYR A 936 -39.27 8.11 17.76
N SER A 937 -38.54 9.23 17.74
CA SER A 937 -38.90 10.44 17.00
C SER A 937 -37.75 11.21 16.35
N ALA A 938 -36.57 11.27 16.97
CA ALA A 938 -35.38 11.90 16.42
C ALA A 938 -34.30 10.85 16.09
N ALA A 939 -33.12 11.33 15.70
CA ALA A 939 -31.97 10.50 15.35
C ALA A 939 -30.69 11.29 15.60
N SER A 940 -29.64 10.61 16.06
CA SER A 940 -28.32 11.20 16.21
C SER A 940 -27.74 11.64 14.87
N ALA A 941 -26.74 12.53 14.93
CA ALA A 941 -25.75 12.62 13.86
C ALA A 941 -25.14 11.21 13.60
N PRO A 942 -24.80 10.87 12.35
CA PRO A 942 -24.11 9.61 12.07
C PRO A 942 -22.71 9.63 12.68
N VAL A 943 -22.33 8.53 13.33
CA VAL A 943 -20.97 8.33 13.84
C VAL A 943 -20.37 7.09 13.18
N THR A 944 -19.21 7.25 12.55
CA THR A 944 -18.47 6.15 11.91
C THR A 944 -17.37 5.65 12.83
N SER A 945 -17.16 4.33 12.87
CA SER A 945 -16.04 3.73 13.60
C SER A 945 -14.70 4.09 12.95
N ALA A 946 -13.60 3.89 13.69
CA ALA A 946 -12.30 3.69 13.04
C ALA A 946 -12.38 2.53 12.04
N GLU A 947 -11.59 2.61 10.96
CA GLU A 947 -11.45 1.52 9.99
C GLU A 947 -10.62 0.38 10.57
N VAL A 948 -11.00 -0.86 10.28
CA VAL A 948 -10.19 -2.07 10.51
C VAL A 948 -9.87 -2.72 9.17
N THR A 949 -8.61 -3.05 8.93
CA THR A 949 -8.19 -3.75 7.71
C THR A 949 -8.34 -5.25 7.87
N ILE A 950 -8.92 -5.92 6.88
CA ILE A 950 -9.08 -7.36 6.85
C ILE A 950 -7.74 -8.03 6.53
N LEU A 951 -7.31 -8.90 7.42
CA LEU A 951 -6.11 -9.72 7.25
C LEU A 951 -6.45 -11.06 6.60
N ASN A 952 -5.51 -11.61 5.82
CA ASN A 952 -5.72 -12.88 5.09
C ASN A 952 -6.12 -14.02 6.05
N SER A 953 -7.10 -14.83 5.63
CA SER A 953 -7.38 -16.07 6.32
C SER A 953 -6.30 -17.10 6.04
N GLY A 954 -6.19 -18.03 6.97
CA GLY A 954 -5.65 -19.33 6.66
C GLY A 954 -6.71 -20.17 5.99
N PRO A 955 -6.51 -20.67 4.75
CA PRO A 955 -7.45 -21.60 4.18
C PRO A 955 -7.67 -22.85 5.05
N VAL A 956 -8.74 -23.62 4.83
CA VAL A 956 -9.03 -24.84 5.62
C VAL A 956 -9.20 -26.09 4.73
N MET A 957 -8.78 -27.26 5.22
CA MET A 957 -9.12 -28.59 4.67
C MET A 957 -10.19 -29.25 5.54
N THR A 958 -11.13 -29.97 4.93
CA THR A 958 -12.31 -30.53 5.62
C THR A 958 -12.38 -32.05 5.61
N SER A 959 -11.77 -32.75 4.64
CA SER A 959 -11.76 -34.22 4.60
C SER A 959 -10.66 -34.79 3.71
N LEU A 960 -10.32 -36.06 3.97
CA LEU A 960 -9.42 -36.89 3.18
C LEU A 960 -9.86 -38.37 3.28
N SER A 961 -10.02 -39.04 2.14
CA SER A 961 -10.49 -40.43 2.05
C SER A 961 -9.84 -41.17 0.88
N ILE A 962 -9.93 -42.50 0.88
CA ILE A 962 -9.38 -43.38 -0.16
C ILE A 962 -10.54 -44.13 -0.83
N SER A 963 -10.46 -44.31 -2.15
CA SER A 963 -11.38 -45.13 -2.95
C SER A 963 -10.62 -46.02 -3.95
N PRO A 964 -11.01 -47.29 -4.18
CA PRO A 964 -12.00 -48.05 -3.42
C PRO A 964 -11.60 -48.27 -1.95
N THR A 965 -12.60 -48.52 -1.09
CA THR A 965 -12.39 -48.73 0.36
C THR A 965 -12.01 -50.17 0.74
N ASN A 966 -12.19 -51.12 -0.19
CA ASN A 966 -11.76 -52.52 -0.05
C ASN A 966 -10.94 -52.92 -1.30
N PRO A 967 -9.71 -52.39 -1.48
CA PRO A 967 -8.91 -52.60 -2.68
C PRO A 967 -8.33 -54.02 -2.79
N GLY A 968 -8.21 -54.55 -4.01
CA GLY A 968 -7.35 -55.69 -4.33
C GLY A 968 -5.91 -55.27 -4.71
N THR A 969 -4.99 -56.24 -4.77
CA THR A 969 -3.55 -56.06 -5.12
C THR A 969 -3.26 -55.64 -6.57
N SER A 970 -4.26 -55.12 -7.28
CA SER A 970 -4.13 -54.60 -8.65
C SER A 970 -5.02 -53.37 -8.89
N ASP A 971 -5.65 -52.84 -7.84
CA ASP A 971 -6.53 -51.67 -7.95
C ASP A 971 -5.75 -50.36 -7.96
N LEU A 972 -6.27 -49.37 -8.68
CA LEU A 972 -5.80 -47.99 -8.62
C LEU A 972 -6.53 -47.27 -7.48
N LEU A 973 -5.88 -47.15 -6.32
CA LEU A 973 -6.38 -46.33 -5.23
C LEU A 973 -6.34 -44.85 -5.60
N THR A 974 -7.36 -44.10 -5.21
CA THR A 974 -7.51 -42.65 -5.43
C THR A 974 -7.80 -41.96 -4.10
N ALA A 975 -7.04 -40.89 -3.81
CA ALA A 975 -7.16 -40.07 -2.62
C ALA A 975 -8.11 -38.89 -2.89
N HIS A 976 -9.30 -38.95 -2.31
CA HIS A 976 -10.30 -37.89 -2.39
C HIS A 976 -10.19 -36.97 -1.18
N ALA A 977 -9.60 -35.80 -1.41
CA ALA A 977 -9.41 -34.75 -0.42
C ALA A 977 -10.33 -33.55 -0.71
N ALA A 978 -10.69 -32.76 0.31
CA ALA A 978 -11.56 -31.59 0.15
C ALA A 978 -11.30 -30.47 1.16
N GLY A 979 -11.89 -29.29 0.89
CA GLY A 979 -11.90 -28.12 1.75
C GLY A 979 -12.40 -26.89 0.98
N TYR A 980 -12.23 -25.72 1.58
CA TYR A 980 -12.56 -24.43 0.98
C TYR A 980 -11.61 -23.35 1.48
N ASP A 981 -11.22 -22.43 0.62
CA ASP A 981 -10.57 -21.19 1.04
C ASP A 981 -11.66 -20.20 1.44
N PRO A 982 -11.61 -19.55 2.62
CA PRO A 982 -12.44 -18.37 2.85
C PRO A 982 -12.18 -17.28 1.81
N ASP A 983 -10.95 -17.20 1.28
CA ASP A 983 -10.48 -16.09 0.45
C ASP A 983 -10.64 -16.38 -1.06
N GLY A 984 -11.38 -17.46 -1.40
CA GLY A 984 -11.60 -17.93 -2.78
C GLY A 984 -10.39 -18.54 -3.48
N ASP A 985 -9.22 -18.56 -2.82
CA ASP A 985 -7.93 -18.82 -3.43
C ASP A 985 -7.76 -20.21 -4.07
N THR A 986 -6.92 -20.30 -5.10
CA THR A 986 -6.72 -21.55 -5.87
C THR A 986 -5.83 -22.52 -5.11
N THR A 987 -6.40 -23.66 -4.75
CA THR A 987 -5.83 -24.53 -3.73
C THR A 987 -5.57 -25.93 -4.31
N ARG A 988 -4.32 -26.45 -4.21
CA ARG A 988 -3.82 -27.64 -4.95
C ARG A 988 -3.15 -28.74 -4.09
N PHE A 989 -3.58 -29.99 -4.25
CA PHE A 989 -3.20 -31.16 -3.44
C PHE A 989 -1.79 -31.71 -3.76
N GLN A 990 -1.01 -32.07 -2.73
CA GLN A 990 0.02 -33.11 -2.77
C GLN A 990 -0.39 -34.21 -1.79
N TYR A 991 0.02 -35.43 -2.06
CA TYR A 991 -0.31 -36.60 -1.26
C TYR A 991 0.98 -37.34 -0.88
N GLU A 992 0.94 -38.09 0.21
CA GLU A 992 1.96 -39.08 0.55
C GLU A 992 1.25 -40.35 0.96
N TRP A 993 1.39 -41.41 0.16
CA TRP A 993 0.82 -42.71 0.47
C TRP A 993 1.72 -43.48 1.42
N TYR A 994 1.11 -44.23 2.33
CA TYR A 994 1.79 -45.04 3.34
C TYR A 994 1.22 -46.46 3.34
N LYS A 995 2.11 -47.44 3.47
CA LYS A 995 1.83 -48.87 3.62
C LYS A 995 2.31 -49.28 5.02
N ASN A 996 1.38 -49.75 5.86
CA ASN A 996 1.61 -50.09 7.27
C ASN A 996 2.30 -48.96 8.09
N GLY A 997 2.02 -47.70 7.74
CA GLY A 997 2.66 -46.52 8.35
C GLY A 997 4.02 -46.12 7.78
N ILE A 998 4.54 -46.83 6.76
CA ILE A 998 5.79 -46.51 6.06
C ILE A 998 5.46 -45.85 4.72
N LYS A 999 6.08 -44.70 4.42
CA LYS A 999 5.82 -43.94 3.18
C LYS A 999 6.25 -44.72 1.93
N ILE A 1000 5.39 -44.76 0.93
CA ILE A 1000 5.65 -45.34 -0.38
C ILE A 1000 6.42 -44.32 -1.23
N ALA A 1001 7.62 -44.69 -1.69
CA ALA A 1001 8.50 -43.77 -2.41
C ALA A 1001 8.06 -43.56 -3.87
N GLY A 1002 8.02 -42.31 -4.32
CA GLY A 1002 7.65 -41.94 -5.70
C GLY A 1002 6.14 -41.85 -6.00
N GLU A 1003 5.28 -42.22 -5.05
CA GLU A 1003 3.83 -42.11 -5.17
C GLU A 1003 3.34 -40.86 -4.41
N ASP A 1004 3.52 -39.69 -5.04
CA ASP A 1004 3.16 -38.35 -4.51
C ASP A 1004 1.81 -37.81 -5.06
N LYS A 1005 1.20 -38.57 -5.98
CA LYS A 1005 0.01 -38.21 -6.74
C LYS A 1005 -1.26 -38.54 -5.97
N ALA A 1006 -2.38 -37.99 -6.46
CA ALA A 1006 -3.73 -38.32 -5.99
C ALA A 1006 -4.13 -39.80 -6.18
N THR A 1007 -3.26 -40.63 -6.75
CA THR A 1007 -3.52 -42.04 -7.04
C THR A 1007 -2.32 -42.91 -6.70
N LEU A 1008 -2.56 -44.08 -6.10
CA LEU A 1008 -1.59 -45.14 -5.84
C LEU A 1008 -1.99 -46.38 -6.63
N ASP A 1009 -1.12 -46.84 -7.52
CA ASP A 1009 -1.32 -48.05 -8.31
C ASP A 1009 -0.76 -49.26 -7.56
N LEU A 1010 -1.64 -50.14 -7.07
CA LEU A 1010 -1.25 -51.31 -6.29
C LEU A 1010 -0.66 -52.45 -7.14
N SER A 1011 -0.80 -52.40 -8.47
CA SER A 1011 -0.20 -53.41 -9.36
C SER A 1011 1.33 -53.26 -9.50
N LYS A 1012 1.88 -52.10 -9.07
CA LYS A 1012 3.31 -51.83 -9.06
C LYS A 1012 4.01 -52.58 -7.90
N PRO A 1013 5.25 -53.08 -8.10
CA PRO A 1013 6.01 -53.74 -7.04
C PRO A 1013 6.12 -52.89 -5.76
N ASN A 1014 5.91 -53.55 -4.61
CA ASN A 1014 5.94 -53.01 -3.24
C ASN A 1014 4.77 -52.11 -2.83
N ASN A 1015 3.93 -51.60 -3.74
CA ASN A 1015 2.88 -50.63 -3.40
C ASN A 1015 1.77 -51.18 -2.50
N GLY A 1016 1.46 -52.48 -2.56
CA GLY A 1016 0.57 -53.11 -1.59
C GLY A 1016 0.24 -54.59 -1.86
N ASP A 1017 0.37 -55.41 -0.82
CA ASP A 1017 0.12 -56.85 -0.79
C ASP A 1017 -1.14 -57.15 0.05
N VAL A 1018 -1.73 -58.36 -0.07
CA VAL A 1018 -2.94 -58.72 0.69
C VAL A 1018 -2.67 -58.64 2.20
N GLY A 1019 -3.48 -57.86 2.90
CA GLY A 1019 -3.37 -57.60 4.33
C GLY A 1019 -2.64 -56.30 4.69
N ASP A 1020 -1.98 -55.62 3.74
CA ASP A 1020 -1.40 -54.31 3.99
C ASP A 1020 -2.48 -53.26 4.28
N VAL A 1021 -2.16 -52.37 5.22
CA VAL A 1021 -2.97 -51.21 5.57
C VAL A 1021 -2.42 -49.99 4.84
N ILE A 1022 -3.21 -49.45 3.91
CA ILE A 1022 -2.89 -48.22 3.18
C ILE A 1022 -3.56 -47.02 3.85
N THR A 1023 -2.77 -45.98 4.10
CA THR A 1023 -3.26 -44.62 4.40
C THR A 1023 -2.65 -43.63 3.44
N VAL A 1024 -3.26 -42.45 3.33
CA VAL A 1024 -2.66 -41.31 2.65
C VAL A 1024 -2.61 -40.14 3.63
N LEU A 1025 -1.44 -39.56 3.83
CA LEU A 1025 -1.31 -38.24 4.43
C LEU A 1025 -1.51 -37.21 3.34
N ALA A 1026 -2.23 -36.15 3.66
CA ALA A 1026 -2.05 -34.91 2.98
C ALA A 1026 -1.89 -33.77 4.01
N LYS A 1027 -1.12 -32.75 3.65
CA LYS A 1027 -0.27 -31.86 4.49
C LYS A 1027 -0.32 -30.45 3.85
N ILE A 1028 -0.54 -29.24 4.42
CA ILE A 1028 -1.26 -28.09 3.70
C ILE A 1028 -0.52 -27.05 2.73
N ARG A 1029 -0.92 -26.87 1.43
CA ARG A 1029 -0.11 -26.20 0.34
C ARG A 1029 0.04 -24.66 0.35
N GLU A 1030 1.27 -24.21 0.02
CA GLU A 1030 1.82 -22.84 -0.24
C GLU A 1030 1.11 -21.72 0.52
N ALA A 1031 0.74 -22.00 1.77
CA ALA A 1031 0.03 -21.08 2.62
C ALA A 1031 0.66 -21.18 4.02
N SER A 1032 1.37 -20.13 4.44
CA SER A 1032 1.99 -20.05 5.76
C SER A 1032 0.96 -20.07 6.90
N LEU A 1033 -0.26 -19.59 6.64
CA LEU A 1033 -1.40 -19.58 7.56
C LEU A 1033 -2.17 -20.93 7.57
N ALA A 1034 -1.45 -22.04 7.38
CA ALA A 1034 -1.98 -23.38 7.16
C ALA A 1034 -2.93 -23.92 8.25
N SER A 1035 -4.05 -24.55 7.86
CA SER A 1035 -4.65 -25.61 8.68
C SER A 1035 -3.71 -26.83 8.71
N ALA A 1036 -3.74 -27.65 9.76
CA ALA A 1036 -2.83 -28.79 9.88
C ALA A 1036 -3.02 -29.86 8.76
N PRO A 1037 -2.02 -30.73 8.53
CA PRO A 1037 -2.19 -32.00 7.82
C PRO A 1037 -3.32 -32.89 8.37
N MET A 1038 -3.80 -33.80 7.54
CA MET A 1038 -4.82 -34.81 7.84
C MET A 1038 -4.37 -36.12 7.20
N THR A 1039 -4.48 -37.21 7.95
CA THR A 1039 -4.32 -38.58 7.44
C THR A 1039 -5.71 -39.14 7.12
N SER A 1040 -5.83 -39.92 6.05
CA SER A 1040 -7.07 -40.64 5.75
C SER A 1040 -7.41 -41.66 6.84
N ALA A 1041 -8.66 -42.11 6.86
CA ALA A 1041 -8.95 -43.42 7.42
C ALA A 1041 -8.12 -44.50 6.67
N PRO A 1042 -7.66 -45.56 7.37
CA PRO A 1042 -6.99 -46.69 6.72
C PRO A 1042 -7.95 -47.50 5.85
N VAL A 1043 -7.43 -48.04 4.75
CA VAL A 1043 -8.05 -49.12 3.97
C VAL A 1043 -7.12 -50.34 3.99
N THR A 1044 -7.67 -51.54 4.04
CA THR A 1044 -6.88 -52.79 4.04
C THR A 1044 -7.02 -53.49 2.70
N ILE A 1045 -5.90 -53.93 2.12
CA ILE A 1045 -5.91 -54.66 0.85
C ILE A 1045 -6.47 -56.07 1.07
N VAL A 1046 -7.51 -56.41 0.32
CA VAL A 1046 -8.20 -57.70 0.38
C VAL A 1046 -7.75 -58.63 -0.75
N ALA A 1047 -7.91 -59.94 -0.53
CA ALA A 1047 -7.71 -60.91 -1.60
C ALA A 1047 -8.76 -60.72 -2.71
N ALA A 1048 -8.35 -60.80 -3.98
CA ALA A 1048 -9.25 -60.69 -5.11
C ALA A 1048 -10.36 -61.77 -5.04
N PRO A 1049 -11.63 -61.44 -5.33
CA PRO A 1049 -12.74 -62.39 -5.24
C PRO A 1049 -12.56 -63.51 -6.28
N THR A 1050 -12.48 -64.75 -5.82
CA THR A 1050 -12.35 -65.92 -6.69
C THR A 1050 -13.57 -66.07 -7.59
N PRO A 1051 -13.42 -66.10 -8.94
CA PRO A 1051 -14.55 -66.35 -9.83
C PRO A 1051 -15.16 -67.74 -9.59
N PRO A 1052 -16.49 -67.89 -9.66
CA PRO A 1052 -17.13 -69.21 -9.54
C PRO A 1052 -16.65 -70.13 -10.68
N ALA A 1053 -16.25 -71.35 -10.33
CA ALA A 1053 -15.64 -72.28 -11.26
C ALA A 1053 -16.61 -72.72 -12.39
N VAL A 1054 -16.25 -72.43 -13.64
CA VAL A 1054 -17.04 -72.81 -14.83
C VAL A 1054 -16.68 -74.23 -15.25
N SER A 1055 -17.59 -75.17 -15.00
CA SER A 1055 -17.46 -76.59 -15.38
C SER A 1055 -17.60 -76.81 -16.89
N ALA A 1056 -16.48 -76.74 -17.62
CA ALA A 1056 -16.46 -76.96 -19.07
C ALA A 1056 -16.54 -78.46 -19.45
N LEU A 1057 -17.70 -78.91 -19.93
CA LEU A 1057 -17.84 -80.20 -20.62
C LEU A 1057 -17.15 -80.16 -21.99
N ARG A 1058 -16.34 -81.17 -22.31
CA ARG A 1058 -15.75 -81.33 -23.65
C ARG A 1058 -16.79 -81.85 -24.65
N SER A 1059 -16.82 -81.24 -25.83
CA SER A 1059 -17.28 -81.88 -27.07
C SER A 1059 -16.15 -81.86 -28.11
N SER A 1060 -16.22 -82.76 -29.10
CA SER A 1060 -15.07 -83.12 -29.94
C SER A 1060 -14.99 -82.38 -31.28
N SER A 1061 -13.75 -82.06 -31.65
CA SER A 1061 -13.22 -81.72 -32.98
C SER A 1061 -14.09 -81.99 -34.22
N SER A 1062 -14.09 -81.03 -35.15
CA SER A 1062 -14.08 -81.33 -36.59
C SER A 1062 -13.26 -80.27 -37.36
N ALA A 1063 -12.56 -80.71 -38.41
CA ALA A 1063 -11.79 -79.90 -39.37
C ALA A 1063 -11.37 -80.80 -40.54
N PRO A 1064 -10.98 -80.25 -41.71
CA PRO A 1064 -11.55 -79.09 -42.39
C PRO A 1064 -12.10 -79.49 -43.79
N SER A 1065 -12.27 -78.53 -44.70
CA SER A 1065 -12.80 -78.68 -46.06
C SER A 1065 -12.01 -79.64 -46.98
N GLY A 1066 -12.74 -80.42 -47.80
CA GLY A 1066 -12.22 -81.10 -48.99
C GLY A 1066 -13.32 -81.93 -49.67
N ALA A 1067 -13.44 -81.88 -50.99
CA ALA A 1067 -14.48 -82.59 -51.75
C ALA A 1067 -13.92 -83.27 -53.00
N SER A 1068 -14.32 -84.52 -53.25
CA SER A 1068 -14.57 -85.11 -54.58
C SER A 1068 -14.90 -86.61 -54.49
N SER A 1069 -15.64 -87.11 -55.50
CA SER A 1069 -16.07 -88.51 -55.74
C SER A 1069 -16.79 -89.22 -54.60
#